data_AF-A0A7C6U6C1-F1
#
_entry.id   AF-A0A7C6U6C1-F1
#
_cell.length_a   1.000
_cell.length_b   1.000
_cell.length_c   1.000
_cell.angle_alpha   90.00
_cell.angle_beta   90.00
_cell.angle_gamma   90.00
#
_symmetry.space_group_name_H-M   'P 1'
#
loop_
_entity.id
_entity.type
_entity.pdbx_description
1 polymer ?
#
loop_
_entity_poly.entity_id
_entity_poly.type
_entity_poly.pdbx_seq_one_letter_code
_entity_poly.pdbx_strand_id
1 'polypeptide(L)'
;MAKKKKKEVNKFSFQSYNLKHFRTTEQYVAAVNSLFDRATKAIANAAVKGEYDPDKPFSFDDYPDVKVYAQKIITGLANNVTSVVETGVKKEWLAACKKNDEFIASIMDTSKLSKKRLEQLQDRNLDALQTFQQRKIKGLDLSKRVWKYTEQYKAQVELGLDVGLGEGRSAQQLSRDLKQNLNNPDKLFRRVRDKHGNLVLSKAAKAFHPGQGIYRSAHKNAMRLTRSEINMAYRESDYLRWQQLDFVVGFEVHRSNHEPLCKCDLCQRLTGRYPKTFKFVGWHPQCMCYATAILMDEKTFDEQELSDLKSALYGKEYKKLVPKNAVTDLPQGFKDWVAENMQKQANWTSTPYFIRDNFVNANLADGLKYVAPAKPIKPVKTEQQKADIQARWDERKALQSVQAEFGQIRDELAKWVSVYKIYEALNAKNPTLAKNLIESGKAEMRKLKVEYKADISDMHNTIREASNLGIDVSQMKAMLDNAESNNMYWIANKPLFKQAIQELKQRIANPDMQENLHEIIKLMDDAKIEYREVKELATKLTETEIIERLAGGDMTKGSCSSLAFAYAGNKCGFDVLDFRDGTSRLNFSRSTIINDIATHVGGTVVEHTSDFIKANKLLEQVKPGKEYYFTCGKHAAIVRKTASGGYEYLELQSSKSNGFKELNRSELKYRFGAQQSHRFHGKAYNTKDCIIDIDLLKKDATFRKLLGYINTQPDKQRKGEKGTIK
;
A
#
# COMPACT_ATOMS: atom_id res chain seq x y z
N MET A 1 52.42 -21.33 -49.10
CA MET A 1 52.06 -21.36 -47.66
C MET A 1 51.38 -20.05 -47.28
N ALA A 2 50.04 -20.03 -47.24
CA ALA A 2 49.30 -18.83 -46.84
C ALA A 2 49.32 -18.71 -45.31
N LYS A 3 49.99 -17.66 -44.78
CA LYS A 3 49.90 -17.28 -43.37
C LYS A 3 48.43 -16.95 -43.06
N LYS A 4 47.74 -17.85 -42.32
CA LYS A 4 46.42 -17.57 -41.72
C LYS A 4 46.54 -16.27 -40.91
N LYS A 5 45.94 -15.18 -41.38
CA LYS A 5 45.70 -13.98 -40.58
C LYS A 5 44.94 -14.41 -39.32
N LYS A 6 45.58 -14.33 -38.15
CA LYS A 6 44.91 -14.47 -36.85
C LYS A 6 43.83 -13.39 -36.80
N LYS A 7 42.55 -13.78 -36.91
CA LYS A 7 41.42 -12.90 -36.59
C LYS A 7 41.64 -12.40 -35.16
N GLU A 8 41.58 -11.09 -34.94
CA GLU A 8 41.48 -10.54 -33.59
C GLU A 8 40.21 -11.09 -32.96
N VAL A 9 40.35 -12.00 -32.01
CA VAL A 9 39.23 -12.58 -31.27
C VAL A 9 38.89 -11.60 -30.15
N ASN A 10 37.63 -11.19 -30.05
CA ASN A 10 37.13 -10.42 -28.89
C ASN A 10 37.50 -11.18 -27.61
N LYS A 11 38.46 -10.65 -26.84
CA LYS A 11 38.98 -11.32 -25.63
C LYS A 11 37.92 -11.33 -24.54
N PHE A 12 37.34 -12.49 -24.26
CA PHE A 12 36.49 -12.69 -23.09
C PHE A 12 37.30 -12.45 -21.80
N SER A 13 36.72 -11.76 -20.82
CA SER A 13 37.38 -11.45 -19.56
C SER A 13 36.47 -11.75 -18.37
N PHE A 14 36.78 -12.80 -17.60
CA PHE A 14 36.06 -13.08 -16.36
C PHE A 14 36.09 -11.88 -15.39
N GLN A 15 37.20 -11.12 -15.37
CA GLN A 15 37.36 -9.98 -14.46
C GLN A 15 36.37 -8.85 -14.76
N SER A 16 36.06 -8.58 -16.04
CA SER A 16 35.10 -7.51 -16.38
C SER A 16 33.68 -7.83 -15.92
N TYR A 17 33.23 -9.09 -16.09
CA TYR A 17 31.93 -9.54 -15.58
C TYR A 17 31.88 -9.52 -14.06
N ASN A 18 32.96 -9.93 -13.38
CA ASN A 18 33.03 -9.86 -11.92
C ASN A 18 32.96 -8.40 -11.43
N LEU A 19 33.65 -7.46 -12.07
CA LEU A 19 33.56 -6.04 -11.72
C LEU A 19 32.13 -5.50 -11.91
N LYS A 20 31.45 -5.90 -12.99
CA LYS A 20 30.04 -5.57 -13.20
C LYS A 20 29.15 -6.15 -12.11
N HIS A 21 29.32 -7.43 -11.78
CA HIS A 21 28.61 -8.10 -10.68
C HIS A 21 28.79 -7.36 -9.34
N PHE A 22 30.01 -6.92 -9.03
CA PHE A 22 30.28 -6.17 -7.80
C PHE A 22 29.55 -4.83 -7.78
N ARG A 23 29.58 -4.08 -8.89
CA ARG A 23 28.83 -2.81 -9.01
C ARG A 23 27.32 -3.02 -8.85
N THR A 24 26.75 -4.04 -9.50
CA THR A 24 25.30 -4.34 -9.37
C THR A 24 24.96 -4.78 -7.95
N THR A 25 25.82 -5.57 -7.30
CA THR A 25 25.65 -5.98 -5.91
C THR A 25 25.59 -4.76 -4.97
N GLU A 26 26.48 -3.78 -5.15
CA GLU A 26 26.44 -2.53 -4.38
C GLU A 26 25.18 -1.69 -4.66
N GLN A 27 24.61 -1.74 -5.88
CA GLN A 27 23.32 -1.09 -6.16
C GLN A 27 22.18 -1.74 -5.37
N TYR A 28 22.13 -3.07 -5.26
CA TYR A 28 21.15 -3.75 -4.41
C TYR A 28 21.32 -3.38 -2.94
N VAL A 29 22.56 -3.26 -2.47
CA VAL A 29 22.84 -2.79 -1.11
C VAL A 29 22.38 -1.35 -0.90
N ALA A 30 22.62 -0.46 -1.86
CA ALA A 30 22.15 0.93 -1.80
C ALA A 30 20.61 1.02 -1.78
N ALA A 31 19.92 0.11 -2.48
CA ALA A 31 18.47 -0.01 -2.41
C ALA A 31 17.99 -0.44 -1.03
N VAL A 32 18.65 -1.43 -0.41
CA VAL A 32 18.38 -1.84 0.98
C VAL A 32 18.65 -0.69 1.94
N ASN A 33 19.77 0.03 1.79
CA ASN A 33 20.07 1.22 2.58
C ASN A 33 18.94 2.26 2.50
N SER A 34 18.45 2.54 1.30
CA SER A 34 17.36 3.49 1.06
C SER A 34 16.03 3.04 1.68
N LEU A 35 15.80 1.72 1.83
CA LEU A 35 14.62 1.20 2.53
C LEU A 35 14.66 1.51 4.02
N PHE A 36 15.81 1.26 4.68
CA PHE A 36 16.01 1.63 6.08
C PHE A 36 15.88 3.13 6.29
N ASP A 37 16.49 3.95 5.42
CA ASP A 37 16.42 5.41 5.50
C ASP A 37 14.98 5.94 5.46
N ARG A 38 14.14 5.39 4.57
CA ARG A 38 12.72 5.75 4.45
C ARG A 38 11.94 5.29 5.67
N ALA A 39 12.16 4.06 6.14
CA ALA A 39 11.51 3.53 7.34
C ALA A 39 11.84 4.37 8.57
N THR A 40 13.11 4.74 8.77
CA THR A 40 13.54 5.58 9.89
C THR A 40 12.93 6.96 9.85
N LYS A 41 12.87 7.59 8.66
CA LYS A 41 12.23 8.90 8.50
C LYS A 41 10.73 8.85 8.81
N ALA A 42 10.03 7.81 8.34
CA ALA A 42 8.61 7.64 8.60
C ALA A 42 8.32 7.47 10.10
N ILE A 43 9.09 6.61 10.78
CA ILE A 43 8.92 6.37 12.22
C ILE A 43 9.27 7.62 13.03
N ALA A 44 10.36 8.32 12.72
CA ALA A 44 10.74 9.56 13.40
C ALA A 44 9.65 10.64 13.28
N ASN A 45 9.05 10.79 12.10
CA ASN A 45 7.98 11.77 11.87
C ASN A 45 6.69 11.44 12.65
N ALA A 46 6.38 10.15 12.81
CA ALA A 46 5.25 9.72 13.63
C ALA A 46 5.52 9.94 15.13
N ALA A 47 6.75 9.62 15.55
CA ALA A 47 7.18 9.68 16.94
C ALA A 47 7.43 11.10 17.49
N VAL A 48 7.37 12.17 16.68
CA VAL A 48 7.47 13.56 17.19
C VAL A 48 6.10 14.21 17.37
N LYS A 49 5.04 13.59 16.85
CA LYS A 49 3.68 14.13 16.94
C LYS A 49 2.94 13.76 18.23
N GLY A 50 3.46 12.78 18.97
CA GLY A 50 2.88 12.38 20.25
C GLY A 50 3.42 13.21 21.41
N GLU A 51 2.71 13.13 22.52
CA GLU A 51 3.19 13.57 23.83
C GLU A 51 3.83 12.37 24.53
N TYR A 52 5.03 12.56 25.08
CA TYR A 52 5.83 11.50 25.69
C TYR A 52 6.26 11.90 27.07
N ASP A 53 6.22 10.95 28.01
CA ASP A 53 6.73 11.13 29.36
C ASP A 53 8.28 11.16 29.31
N PRO A 54 8.92 12.31 29.65
CA PRO A 54 10.38 12.43 29.63
C PRO A 54 11.05 11.65 30.76
N ASP A 55 10.31 11.26 31.81
CA ASP A 55 10.85 10.56 32.98
C ASP A 55 10.80 9.02 32.83
N LYS A 56 10.23 8.51 31.73
CA LYS A 56 10.13 7.07 31.42
C LYS A 56 10.84 6.71 30.11
N PRO A 57 11.61 5.60 30.05
CA PRO A 57 12.21 5.15 28.80
C PRO A 57 11.18 4.88 27.71
N PHE A 58 11.43 5.40 26.50
CA PHE A 58 10.53 5.20 25.38
C PHE A 58 10.43 3.71 24.98
N SER A 59 9.21 3.20 24.92
CA SER A 59 8.87 1.89 24.36
C SER A 59 7.67 2.03 23.43
N PHE A 60 7.67 1.36 22.27
CA PHE A 60 6.46 1.36 21.44
C PHE A 60 5.26 0.76 22.19
N ASP A 61 5.49 -0.15 23.14
CA ASP A 61 4.41 -0.79 23.90
C ASP A 61 3.59 0.19 24.76
N ASP A 62 4.18 1.34 25.12
CA ASP A 62 3.50 2.39 25.87
C ASP A 62 2.61 3.30 25.00
N TYR A 63 2.76 3.23 23.67
CA TYR A 63 2.08 4.13 22.72
C TYR A 63 1.40 3.34 21.59
N PRO A 64 0.15 2.85 21.78
CA PRO A 64 -0.52 1.94 20.86
C PRO A 64 -0.60 2.43 19.41
N ASP A 65 -0.94 3.71 19.19
CA ASP A 65 -1.08 4.26 17.83
C ASP A 65 0.26 4.33 17.09
N VAL A 66 1.32 4.77 17.79
CA VAL A 66 2.68 4.83 17.26
C VAL A 66 3.21 3.42 17.01
N LYS A 67 2.89 2.46 17.89
CA LYS A 67 3.25 1.04 17.73
C LYS A 67 2.64 0.42 16.49
N VAL A 68 1.34 0.60 16.26
CA VAL A 68 0.65 0.05 15.08
C VAL A 68 1.27 0.62 13.80
N TYR A 69 1.53 1.92 13.78
CA TYR A 69 2.17 2.57 12.64
C TYR A 69 3.61 2.08 12.43
N ALA A 70 4.44 2.06 13.48
CA ALA A 70 5.82 1.59 13.41
C ALA A 70 5.89 0.12 12.98
N GLN A 71 5.02 -0.75 13.50
CA GLN A 71 4.94 -2.16 13.13
C GLN A 71 4.58 -2.33 11.65
N LYS A 72 3.66 -1.51 11.11
CA LYS A 72 3.34 -1.51 9.67
C LYS A 72 4.56 -1.15 8.83
N ILE A 73 5.32 -0.12 9.22
CA ILE A 73 6.53 0.31 8.53
C ILE A 73 7.63 -0.77 8.61
N ILE A 74 7.84 -1.38 9.78
CA ILE A 74 8.85 -2.42 10.02
C ILE A 74 8.51 -3.69 9.21
N THR A 75 7.24 -4.10 9.19
CA THR A 75 6.77 -5.23 8.36
C THR A 75 7.01 -4.96 6.89
N GLY A 76 6.67 -3.75 6.42
CA GLY A 76 6.93 -3.32 5.05
C GLY A 76 8.42 -3.31 4.71
N LEU A 77 9.28 -2.89 5.65
CA LEU A 77 10.73 -2.93 5.49
C LEU A 77 11.22 -4.38 5.30
N ALA A 78 10.78 -5.33 6.13
CA ALA A 78 11.18 -6.74 6.01
C ALA A 78 10.82 -7.33 4.65
N ASN A 79 9.58 -7.11 4.20
CA ASN A 79 9.08 -7.61 2.92
C ASN A 79 9.88 -7.02 1.74
N ASN A 80 10.11 -5.70 1.76
CA ASN A 80 10.84 -5.02 0.70
C ASN A 80 12.32 -5.45 0.65
N VAL A 81 12.98 -5.61 1.80
CA VAL A 81 14.36 -6.11 1.85
C VAL A 81 14.44 -7.54 1.31
N THR A 82 13.52 -8.41 1.71
CA THR A 82 13.43 -9.79 1.20
C THR A 82 13.29 -9.79 -0.32
N SER A 83 12.36 -9.01 -0.86
CA SER A 83 12.13 -8.88 -2.30
C SER A 83 13.37 -8.38 -3.07
N VAL A 84 14.09 -7.38 -2.53
CA VAL A 84 15.34 -6.89 -3.14
C VAL A 84 16.40 -7.98 -3.19
N VAL A 85 16.56 -8.76 -2.11
CA VAL A 85 17.54 -9.86 -2.05
C VAL A 85 17.15 -10.99 -2.99
N GLU A 86 15.90 -11.43 -3.01
CA GLU A 86 15.42 -12.49 -3.92
C GLU A 86 15.57 -12.09 -5.39
N THR A 87 15.24 -10.84 -5.71
CA THR A 87 15.41 -10.28 -7.04
C THR A 87 16.89 -10.22 -7.44
N GLY A 88 17.76 -9.77 -6.53
CA GLY A 88 19.20 -9.74 -6.75
C GLY A 88 19.78 -11.12 -6.98
N VAL A 89 19.41 -12.10 -6.15
CA VAL A 89 19.80 -13.52 -6.30
C VAL A 89 19.41 -14.06 -7.67
N LYS A 90 18.16 -13.87 -8.10
CA LYS A 90 17.69 -14.34 -9.41
C LYS A 90 18.41 -13.65 -10.57
N LYS A 91 18.54 -12.32 -10.53
CA LYS A 91 19.16 -11.55 -11.61
C LYS A 91 20.64 -11.85 -11.75
N GLU A 92 21.38 -11.93 -10.64
CA GLU A 92 22.81 -12.23 -10.68
C GLU A 92 23.10 -13.70 -11.00
N TRP A 93 22.22 -14.64 -10.63
CA TRP A 93 22.31 -16.01 -11.14
C TRP A 93 22.20 -16.07 -12.66
N LEU A 94 21.22 -15.37 -13.24
CA LEU A 94 21.06 -15.30 -14.70
C LEU A 94 22.21 -14.54 -15.37
N ALA A 95 22.77 -13.52 -14.71
CA ALA A 95 23.95 -12.82 -15.20
C ALA A 95 25.19 -13.74 -15.23
N ALA A 96 25.36 -14.62 -14.24
CA ALA A 96 26.38 -15.65 -14.26
C ALA A 96 26.15 -16.67 -15.39
N CYS A 97 24.90 -17.11 -15.61
CA CYS A 97 24.55 -17.96 -16.75
C CYS A 97 24.94 -17.29 -18.08
N LYS A 98 24.50 -16.04 -18.29
CA LYS A 98 24.84 -15.26 -19.49
C LYS A 98 26.34 -15.11 -19.69
N LYS A 99 27.09 -14.83 -18.62
CA LYS A 99 28.56 -14.79 -18.68
C LYS A 99 29.13 -16.12 -19.18
N ASN A 100 28.64 -17.25 -18.66
CA ASN A 100 29.12 -18.57 -19.09
C ASN A 100 28.72 -18.88 -20.54
N ASP A 101 27.56 -18.40 -21.01
CA ASP A 101 27.15 -18.55 -22.41
C ASP A 101 28.07 -17.73 -23.34
N GLU A 102 28.41 -16.50 -22.96
CA GLU A 102 29.37 -15.64 -23.68
C GLU A 102 30.80 -16.19 -23.61
N PHE A 103 31.17 -16.83 -22.50
CA PHE A 103 32.43 -17.58 -22.38
C PHE A 103 32.49 -18.72 -23.39
N ILE A 104 31.46 -19.56 -23.44
CA ILE A 104 31.36 -20.69 -24.39
C ILE A 104 31.42 -20.17 -25.83
N ALA A 105 30.65 -19.13 -26.16
CA ALA A 105 30.66 -18.52 -27.49
C ALA A 105 32.02 -17.91 -27.88
N SER A 106 32.85 -17.53 -26.90
CA SER A 106 34.20 -17.01 -27.16
C SER A 106 35.23 -18.09 -27.47
N ILE A 107 34.99 -19.34 -27.04
CA ILE A 107 35.92 -20.46 -27.21
C ILE A 107 35.47 -21.47 -28.27
N MET A 108 34.20 -21.47 -28.68
CA MET A 108 33.69 -22.36 -29.72
C MET A 108 32.55 -21.73 -30.55
N ASP A 109 32.41 -22.17 -31.80
CA ASP A 109 31.33 -21.75 -32.68
C ASP A 109 30.02 -22.48 -32.33
N THR A 110 29.21 -21.85 -31.48
CA THR A 110 27.96 -22.42 -30.96
C THR A 110 26.92 -22.68 -32.05
N SER A 111 27.01 -22.02 -33.21
CA SER A 111 26.09 -22.22 -34.34
C SER A 111 26.21 -23.60 -34.98
N LYS A 112 27.35 -24.27 -34.78
CA LYS A 112 27.65 -25.61 -35.33
C LYS A 112 27.31 -26.74 -34.36
N LEU A 113 26.88 -26.43 -33.15
CA LEU A 113 26.51 -27.43 -32.15
C LEU A 113 25.07 -27.90 -32.38
N SER A 114 24.81 -29.18 -32.14
CA SER A 114 23.44 -29.69 -32.15
C SER A 114 22.62 -29.01 -31.04
N LYS A 115 21.33 -28.79 -31.31
CA LYS A 115 20.41 -28.14 -30.35
C LYS A 115 20.47 -28.78 -28.95
N LYS A 116 20.51 -30.13 -28.90
CA LYS A 116 20.62 -30.89 -27.65
C LYS A 116 21.95 -30.63 -26.91
N ARG A 117 23.08 -30.58 -27.63
CA ARG A 117 24.39 -30.30 -27.01
C ARG A 117 24.44 -28.85 -26.52
N LEU A 118 23.87 -27.92 -27.28
CA LEU A 118 23.78 -26.51 -26.89
C LEU A 118 22.90 -26.33 -25.63
N GLU A 119 21.74 -26.99 -25.56
CA GLU A 119 20.86 -26.97 -24.39
C GLU A 119 21.56 -27.51 -23.14
N GLN A 120 22.32 -28.61 -23.26
CA GLN A 120 23.13 -29.14 -22.15
C GLN A 120 24.22 -28.15 -21.71
N LEU A 121 24.91 -27.55 -22.68
CA LEU A 121 25.99 -26.60 -22.42
C LEU A 121 25.48 -25.25 -21.95
N GLN A 122 24.21 -24.90 -22.12
CA GLN A 122 23.58 -23.61 -21.75
C GLN A 122 22.47 -23.73 -20.70
N ASP A 123 22.41 -24.85 -19.98
CA ASP A 123 21.45 -25.03 -18.89
C ASP A 123 21.62 -23.94 -17.81
N ARG A 124 20.52 -23.24 -17.53
CA ARG A 124 20.45 -22.16 -16.53
C ARG A 124 20.35 -22.68 -15.10
N ASN A 125 20.18 -23.99 -14.91
CA ASN A 125 20.08 -24.66 -13.61
C ASN A 125 18.99 -24.03 -12.71
N LEU A 126 17.79 -23.81 -13.25
CA LEU A 126 16.70 -23.12 -12.55
C LEU A 126 16.19 -23.88 -11.32
N ASP A 127 16.23 -25.21 -11.34
CA ASP A 127 15.90 -26.05 -10.18
C ASP A 127 16.90 -25.85 -9.03
N ALA A 128 18.18 -25.66 -9.37
CA ALA A 128 19.21 -25.34 -8.39
C ALA A 128 19.06 -23.92 -7.85
N LEU A 129 18.66 -22.95 -8.66
CA LEU A 129 18.28 -21.60 -8.20
C LEU A 129 17.11 -21.66 -7.22
N GLN A 130 16.07 -22.46 -7.52
CA GLN A 130 14.94 -22.63 -6.62
C GLN A 130 15.37 -23.26 -5.29
N THR A 131 16.20 -24.30 -5.34
CA THR A 131 16.78 -24.93 -4.15
C THR A 131 17.63 -23.94 -3.34
N PHE A 132 18.40 -23.09 -4.03
CA PHE A 132 19.20 -22.03 -3.42
C PHE A 132 18.31 -21.03 -2.67
N GLN A 133 17.21 -20.57 -3.27
CA GLN A 133 16.28 -19.61 -2.67
C GLN A 133 15.48 -20.20 -1.50
N GLN A 134 15.12 -21.48 -1.58
CA GLN A 134 14.32 -22.17 -0.56
C GLN A 134 15.15 -22.74 0.60
N ARG A 135 16.49 -22.63 0.55
CA ARG A 135 17.36 -23.20 1.59
C ARG A 135 17.07 -22.58 2.96
N LYS A 136 17.20 -23.40 4.00
CA LYS A 136 17.20 -22.96 5.38
C LYS A 136 18.63 -22.90 5.91
N ILE A 137 19.03 -21.77 6.47
CA ILE A 137 20.31 -21.61 7.16
C ILE A 137 20.02 -21.57 8.66
N LYS A 138 20.54 -22.55 9.41
CA LYS A 138 20.22 -22.74 10.84
C LYS A 138 18.70 -22.82 11.09
N GLY A 139 17.97 -23.51 10.22
CA GLY A 139 16.51 -23.65 10.29
C GLY A 139 15.69 -22.45 9.80
N LEU A 140 16.33 -21.33 9.43
CA LEU A 140 15.66 -20.11 8.98
C LEU A 140 15.79 -19.92 7.47
N ASP A 141 14.67 -19.66 6.80
CA ASP A 141 14.65 -19.20 5.41
C ASP A 141 15.11 -17.73 5.29
N LEU A 142 15.12 -17.18 4.09
CA LEU A 142 15.53 -15.79 3.86
C LEU A 142 14.64 -14.78 4.61
N SER A 143 13.33 -14.94 4.53
CA SER A 143 12.36 -14.02 5.17
C SER A 143 12.56 -13.96 6.67
N LYS A 144 12.68 -15.11 7.35
CA LYS A 144 12.91 -15.18 8.80
C LYS A 144 14.25 -14.55 9.21
N ARG A 145 15.30 -14.70 8.39
CA ARG A 145 16.60 -14.06 8.65
C ARG A 145 16.51 -12.54 8.54
N VAL A 146 15.77 -12.03 7.55
CA VAL A 146 15.51 -10.59 7.40
C VAL A 146 14.66 -10.08 8.58
N TRP A 147 13.63 -10.84 8.98
CA TRP A 147 12.75 -10.49 10.10
C TRP A 147 13.52 -10.30 11.42
N LYS A 148 14.47 -11.18 11.71
CA LYS A 148 15.35 -11.05 12.88
C LYS A 148 16.12 -9.72 12.89
N TYR A 149 16.53 -9.21 11.73
CA TYR A 149 17.16 -7.90 11.64
C TYR A 149 16.15 -6.76 11.85
N THR A 150 14.89 -6.95 11.48
CA THR A 150 13.85 -5.95 11.74
C THR A 150 13.45 -5.86 13.22
N GLU A 151 13.51 -6.96 13.97
CA GLU A 151 13.37 -6.94 15.44
C GLU A 151 14.54 -6.20 16.09
N GLN A 152 15.76 -6.48 15.64
CA GLN A 152 16.94 -5.73 16.06
C GLN A 152 16.80 -4.24 15.75
N TYR A 153 16.27 -3.90 14.57
CA TYR A 153 16.02 -2.52 14.15
C TYR A 153 14.98 -1.81 15.04
N LYS A 154 13.90 -2.50 15.43
CA LYS A 154 12.88 -1.95 16.34
C LYS A 154 13.52 -1.47 17.65
N ALA A 155 14.30 -2.33 18.30
CA ALA A 155 14.98 -2.00 19.55
C ALA A 155 15.95 -0.82 19.41
N GLN A 156 16.63 -0.71 18.26
CA GLN A 156 17.53 0.42 17.98
C GLN A 156 16.78 1.73 17.78
N VAL A 157 15.61 1.68 17.15
CA VAL A 157 14.78 2.86 16.96
C VAL A 157 14.18 3.29 18.29
N GLU A 158 13.65 2.38 19.11
CA GLU A 158 13.12 2.69 20.45
C GLU A 158 14.16 3.44 21.30
N LEU A 159 15.39 2.91 21.38
CA LEU A 159 16.47 3.57 22.09
C LEU A 159 16.87 4.92 21.49
N GLY A 160 16.80 5.08 20.17
CA GLY A 160 17.09 6.35 19.54
C GLY A 160 16.00 7.39 19.69
N LEU A 161 14.74 6.97 19.80
CA LEU A 161 13.60 7.82 20.13
C LEU A 161 13.67 8.28 21.58
N ASP A 162 13.99 7.37 22.51
CA ASP A 162 14.21 7.68 23.93
C ASP A 162 15.18 8.86 24.13
N VAL A 163 16.38 8.76 23.54
CA VAL A 163 17.40 9.80 23.63
C VAL A 163 16.98 11.09 22.92
N GLY A 164 16.36 10.98 21.74
CA GLY A 164 16.08 12.15 20.92
C GLY A 164 14.85 12.94 21.34
N LEU A 165 13.82 12.29 21.89
CA LEU A 165 12.61 12.92 22.41
C LEU A 165 12.88 13.58 23.77
N GLY A 166 13.65 12.93 24.66
CA GLY A 166 14.06 13.54 25.94
C GLY A 166 14.89 14.82 25.78
N GLU A 167 15.58 14.99 24.64
CA GLU A 167 16.32 16.22 24.30
C GLU A 167 15.47 17.25 23.51
N GLY A 168 14.19 17.00 23.26
CA GLY A 168 13.30 17.92 22.53
C GLY A 168 13.63 18.11 21.04
N ARG A 169 14.25 17.11 20.39
CA ARG A 169 14.71 17.24 19.00
C ARG A 169 13.55 17.25 18.00
N SER A 170 13.68 18.06 16.95
CA SER A 170 12.75 18.04 15.80
C SER A 170 12.78 16.70 15.06
N ALA A 171 11.71 16.36 14.32
CA ALA A 171 11.64 15.13 13.53
C ALA A 171 12.79 14.99 12.52
N GLN A 172 13.25 16.11 11.94
CA GLN A 172 14.37 16.11 11.01
C GLN A 172 15.70 15.80 11.70
N GLN A 173 15.94 16.37 12.89
CA GLN A 173 17.12 16.06 13.70
C GLN A 173 17.08 14.62 14.19
N LEU A 174 15.95 14.19 14.74
CA LEU A 174 15.71 12.83 15.20
C LEU A 174 15.94 11.80 14.09
N SER A 175 15.42 12.05 12.89
CA SER A 175 15.67 11.17 11.73
C SER A 175 17.17 11.11 11.37
N ARG A 176 17.88 12.24 11.39
CA ARG A 176 19.34 12.26 11.13
C ARG A 176 20.10 11.48 12.19
N ASP A 177 19.76 11.65 13.46
CA ASP A 177 20.40 10.95 14.56
C ASP A 177 20.13 9.45 14.52
N LEU A 178 18.88 9.05 14.32
CA LEU A 178 18.51 7.64 14.14
C LEU A 178 19.29 6.99 12.98
N LYS A 179 19.43 7.68 11.85
CA LYS A 179 20.25 7.19 10.72
C LYS A 179 21.73 7.07 11.09
N GLN A 180 22.29 8.06 11.79
CA GLN A 180 23.67 8.00 12.25
C GLN A 180 23.87 6.86 13.25
N ASN A 181 22.89 6.61 14.10
CA ASN A 181 22.87 5.55 15.11
C ASN A 181 22.75 4.17 14.47
N LEU A 182 21.95 4.03 13.40
CA LEU A 182 21.88 2.80 12.62
C LEU A 182 23.20 2.52 11.89
N ASN A 183 23.88 3.55 11.39
CA ASN A 183 25.20 3.36 10.78
C ASN A 183 26.31 3.09 11.82
N ASN A 184 26.24 3.76 12.96
CA ASN A 184 27.23 3.71 14.04
C ASN A 184 26.52 3.49 15.38
N PRO A 185 26.14 2.23 15.69
CA PRO A 185 25.34 1.91 16.87
C PRO A 185 26.03 2.32 18.17
N ASP A 186 27.37 2.30 18.21
CA ASP A 186 28.13 2.73 19.38
C ASP A 186 27.97 4.24 19.70
N LYS A 187 27.57 5.06 18.74
CA LYS A 187 27.25 6.48 18.98
C LYS A 187 25.93 6.67 19.73
N LEU A 188 24.94 5.81 19.47
CA LEU A 188 23.65 5.81 20.19
C LEU A 188 23.88 5.53 21.68
N PHE A 189 24.77 4.57 21.93
CA PHE A 189 25.04 4.04 23.25
C PHE A 189 25.89 4.96 24.12
N ARG A 190 26.62 5.93 23.54
CA ARG A 190 27.51 6.85 24.26
C ARG A 190 26.91 8.22 24.57
N ARG A 191 25.65 8.50 24.21
CA ARG A 191 25.04 9.84 24.42
C ARG A 191 24.36 10.05 25.77
N VAL A 192 24.13 8.99 26.56
CA VAL A 192 23.53 9.13 27.89
C VAL A 192 24.56 9.71 28.86
N ARG A 193 24.22 10.79 29.57
CA ARG A 193 25.09 11.40 30.59
C ARG A 193 24.68 10.94 31.99
N ASP A 194 25.64 10.68 32.86
CA ASP A 194 25.37 10.44 34.28
C ASP A 194 25.09 11.74 35.04
N LYS A 195 24.76 11.63 36.33
CA LYS A 195 24.50 12.77 37.23
C LYS A 195 25.70 13.73 37.38
N HIS A 196 26.88 13.36 36.88
CA HIS A 196 28.10 14.16 36.89
C HIS A 196 28.48 14.67 35.47
N GLY A 197 27.60 14.48 34.48
CA GLY A 197 27.78 14.97 33.11
C GLY A 197 28.67 14.10 32.21
N ASN A 198 29.14 12.94 32.69
CA ASN A 198 30.00 12.03 31.92
C ASN A 198 29.17 11.12 31.01
N LEU A 199 29.66 10.86 29.79
CA LEU A 199 29.03 9.95 28.85
C LEU A 199 29.14 8.49 29.34
N VAL A 200 28.00 7.88 29.64
CA VAL A 200 27.87 6.50 30.10
C VAL A 200 26.99 5.68 29.15
N LEU A 201 27.26 4.37 29.05
CA LEU A 201 26.38 3.45 28.32
C LEU A 201 25.02 3.36 29.01
N SER A 202 23.92 3.60 28.27
CA SER A 202 22.56 3.42 28.79
C SER A 202 22.34 1.98 29.29
N LYS A 203 21.41 1.74 30.22
CA LYS A 203 21.11 0.38 30.71
C LYS A 203 20.71 -0.55 29.55
N ALA A 204 19.90 -0.05 28.62
CA ALA A 204 19.54 -0.76 27.39
C ALA A 204 20.74 -1.00 26.46
N ALA A 205 21.67 -0.04 26.36
CA ALA A 205 22.91 -0.18 25.60
C ALA A 205 23.84 -1.28 26.14
N LYS A 206 23.99 -1.34 27.47
CA LYS A 206 24.77 -2.40 28.13
C LYS A 206 24.10 -3.76 27.98
N ALA A 207 22.77 -3.82 27.94
CA ALA A 207 22.04 -5.07 27.72
C ALA A 207 22.07 -5.52 26.25
N PHE A 208 22.20 -4.60 25.29
CA PHE A 208 22.09 -4.91 23.87
C PHE A 208 23.40 -5.47 23.26
N HIS A 209 23.57 -6.78 23.37
CA HIS A 209 24.68 -7.54 22.78
C HIS A 209 24.15 -8.62 21.82
N PRO A 210 24.08 -8.36 20.49
CA PRO A 210 23.54 -9.34 19.54
C PRO A 210 24.41 -10.60 19.35
N GLY A 211 25.54 -10.70 20.07
CA GLY A 211 26.46 -11.83 20.04
C GLY A 211 27.70 -11.61 19.16
N GLN A 212 28.66 -12.52 19.28
CA GLN A 212 29.90 -12.48 18.51
C GLN A 212 29.63 -12.67 17.00
N GLY A 213 30.26 -11.85 16.16
CA GLY A 213 30.15 -11.95 14.70
C GLY A 213 28.85 -11.42 14.07
N ILE A 214 28.00 -10.74 14.85
CA ILE A 214 26.79 -10.04 14.39
C ILE A 214 26.99 -8.55 14.63
N TYR A 215 26.73 -7.70 13.63
CA TYR A 215 26.84 -6.26 13.83
C TYR A 215 25.79 -5.82 14.86
N ARG A 216 26.18 -4.85 15.70
CA ARG A 216 25.23 -4.13 16.54
C ARG A 216 24.14 -3.45 15.72
N SER A 217 24.43 -3.08 14.47
CA SER A 217 23.49 -2.45 13.53
C SER A 217 22.70 -3.48 12.72
N ALA A 218 21.37 -3.45 12.85
CA ALA A 218 20.45 -4.20 12.00
C ALA A 218 20.64 -3.87 10.51
N HIS A 219 20.86 -2.58 10.24
CA HIS A 219 21.12 -2.05 8.90
C HIS A 219 22.39 -2.65 8.27
N LYS A 220 23.51 -2.68 8.98
CA LYS A 220 24.76 -3.33 8.54
C LYS A 220 24.59 -4.84 8.35
N ASN A 221 23.82 -5.50 9.22
CA ASN A 221 23.51 -6.92 9.07
C ASN A 221 22.68 -7.21 7.82
N ALA A 222 21.67 -6.40 7.51
CA ALA A 222 20.87 -6.54 6.30
C ALA A 222 21.74 -6.35 5.05
N MET A 223 22.56 -5.30 4.99
CA MET A 223 23.48 -5.08 3.87
C MET A 223 24.50 -6.23 3.72
N ARG A 224 25.00 -6.78 4.82
CA ARG A 224 25.87 -7.97 4.83
C ARG A 224 25.18 -9.19 4.24
N LEU A 225 23.93 -9.44 4.65
CA LEU A 225 23.12 -10.54 4.12
C LEU A 225 22.92 -10.36 2.61
N THR A 226 22.52 -9.17 2.16
CA THR A 226 22.33 -8.86 0.74
C THR A 226 23.57 -9.17 -0.10
N ARG A 227 24.75 -8.65 0.29
CA ARG A 227 26.00 -8.94 -0.43
C ARG A 227 26.31 -10.43 -0.48
N SER A 228 26.18 -11.10 0.67
CA SER A 228 26.56 -12.51 0.80
C SER A 228 25.65 -13.41 -0.02
N GLU A 229 24.33 -13.25 0.08
CA GLU A 229 23.36 -14.07 -0.65
C GLU A 229 23.48 -13.90 -2.17
N ILE A 230 23.65 -12.66 -2.64
CA ILE A 230 23.77 -12.35 -4.07
C ILE A 230 25.09 -12.87 -4.66
N ASN A 231 26.22 -12.66 -3.99
CA ASN A 231 27.50 -13.20 -4.46
C ASN A 231 27.51 -14.73 -4.41
N MET A 232 26.99 -15.35 -3.35
CA MET A 232 26.87 -16.80 -3.28
C MET A 232 26.04 -17.36 -4.44
N ALA A 233 24.93 -16.72 -4.82
CA ALA A 233 24.10 -17.14 -5.95
C ALA A 233 24.87 -17.09 -7.27
N TYR A 234 25.60 -16.00 -7.49
CA TYR A 234 26.43 -15.82 -8.68
C TYR A 234 27.52 -16.91 -8.78
N ARG A 235 28.21 -17.20 -7.68
CA ARG A 235 29.27 -18.22 -7.62
C ARG A 235 28.74 -19.64 -7.70
N GLU A 236 27.59 -19.91 -7.11
CA GLU A 236 26.96 -21.23 -7.19
C GLU A 236 26.49 -21.53 -8.62
N SER A 237 25.96 -20.53 -9.32
CA SER A 237 25.66 -20.63 -10.75
C SER A 237 26.91 -20.99 -11.55
N ASP A 238 28.04 -20.28 -11.34
CA ASP A 238 29.31 -20.60 -12.00
C ASP A 238 29.77 -22.04 -11.72
N TYR A 239 29.75 -22.46 -10.45
CA TYR A 239 30.16 -23.80 -10.05
C TYR A 239 29.36 -24.89 -10.78
N LEU A 240 28.04 -24.76 -10.82
CA LEU A 240 27.15 -25.73 -11.48
C LEU A 240 27.36 -25.75 -12.99
N ARG A 241 27.52 -24.57 -13.61
CA ARG A 241 27.80 -24.46 -15.05
C ARG A 241 29.12 -25.16 -15.36
N TRP A 242 30.18 -24.88 -14.60
CA TRP A 242 31.48 -25.49 -14.83
C TRP A 242 31.46 -27.00 -14.63
N GLN A 243 30.67 -27.55 -13.69
CA GLN A 243 30.49 -29.01 -13.55
C GLN A 243 30.10 -29.69 -14.86
N GLN A 244 29.22 -29.06 -15.63
CA GLN A 244 28.68 -29.60 -16.88
C GLN A 244 29.65 -29.49 -18.08
N LEU A 245 30.73 -28.71 -17.97
CA LEU A 245 31.68 -28.46 -19.05
C LEU A 245 32.88 -29.42 -18.95
N ASP A 246 32.95 -30.42 -19.82
CA ASP A 246 34.00 -31.46 -19.80
C ASP A 246 35.41 -30.89 -20.00
N PHE A 247 35.55 -29.81 -20.77
CA PHE A 247 36.82 -29.13 -21.04
C PHE A 247 37.29 -28.20 -19.91
N VAL A 248 36.49 -28.03 -18.84
CA VAL A 248 36.93 -27.33 -17.62
C VAL A 248 37.52 -28.38 -16.68
N VAL A 249 38.79 -28.20 -16.30
CA VAL A 249 39.57 -29.19 -15.54
C VAL A 249 39.91 -28.73 -14.12
N GLY A 250 39.44 -27.55 -13.74
CA GLY A 250 39.66 -26.92 -12.43
C GLY A 250 39.24 -25.46 -12.49
N PHE A 251 39.49 -24.73 -11.40
CA PHE A 251 39.37 -23.27 -11.38
C PHE A 251 40.45 -22.65 -10.50
N GLU A 252 40.75 -21.39 -10.76
CA GLU A 252 41.67 -20.61 -9.94
C GLU A 252 40.88 -19.55 -9.17
N VAL A 253 41.08 -19.49 -7.86
CA VAL A 253 40.46 -18.50 -6.96
C VAL A 253 41.38 -17.30 -6.81
N HIS A 254 40.84 -16.13 -7.13
CA HIS A 254 41.51 -14.83 -7.06
C HIS A 254 40.90 -13.97 -5.96
N ARG A 255 41.75 -13.24 -5.24
CA ARG A 255 41.31 -12.22 -4.30
C ARG A 255 40.81 -11.00 -5.07
N SER A 256 39.66 -10.45 -4.67
CA SER A 256 39.16 -9.19 -5.23
C SER A 256 40.04 -8.01 -4.81
N ASN A 257 40.22 -7.05 -5.71
CA ASN A 257 40.91 -5.78 -5.47
C ASN A 257 39.95 -4.65 -5.01
N HIS A 258 38.73 -4.99 -4.58
CA HIS A 258 37.75 -4.01 -4.10
C HIS A 258 38.07 -3.57 -2.66
N GLU A 259 38.91 -2.54 -2.54
CA GLU A 259 39.30 -1.95 -1.25
C GLU A 259 38.23 -1.00 -0.68
N PRO A 260 38.10 -0.90 0.66
CA PRO A 260 38.82 -1.65 1.70
C PRO A 260 38.18 -3.02 2.04
N LEU A 261 37.00 -3.32 1.48
CA LEU A 261 36.17 -4.48 1.82
C LEU A 261 36.87 -5.84 1.60
N CYS A 262 37.90 -5.90 0.74
CA CYS A 262 38.56 -7.14 0.34
C CYS A 262 39.99 -7.34 0.88
N LYS A 263 40.43 -6.54 1.86
CA LYS A 263 41.71 -6.75 2.57
C LYS A 263 41.53 -7.80 3.67
N CYS A 264 41.55 -9.08 3.28
CA CYS A 264 41.31 -10.21 4.16
C CYS A 264 42.47 -11.24 4.08
N ASP A 265 43.11 -11.51 5.22
CA ASP A 265 44.24 -12.44 5.34
C ASP A 265 43.83 -13.87 5.00
N LEU A 266 42.63 -14.29 5.44
CA LEU A 266 42.07 -15.59 5.06
C LEU A 266 41.91 -15.70 3.54
N CYS A 267 41.32 -14.69 2.89
CA CYS A 267 41.16 -14.71 1.44
C CYS A 267 42.49 -14.75 0.69
N GLN A 268 43.50 -14.05 1.19
CA GLN A 268 44.85 -14.06 0.61
C GLN A 268 45.50 -15.44 0.73
N ARG A 269 45.36 -16.07 1.89
CA ARG A 269 45.94 -17.40 2.15
C ARG A 269 45.28 -18.50 1.33
N LEU A 270 43.98 -18.38 1.07
CA LEU A 270 43.19 -19.37 0.34
C LEU A 270 43.10 -19.10 -1.18
N THR A 271 43.94 -18.22 -1.73
CA THR A 271 44.05 -18.11 -3.21
C THR A 271 44.79 -19.31 -3.78
N GLY A 272 44.44 -19.73 -4.98
CA GLY A 272 45.14 -20.81 -5.67
C GLY A 272 44.25 -21.60 -6.62
N ARG A 273 44.80 -22.70 -7.14
CA ARG A 273 44.11 -23.62 -8.04
C ARG A 273 43.38 -24.69 -7.24
N TYR A 274 42.12 -24.89 -7.56
CA TYR A 274 41.25 -25.85 -6.91
C TYR A 274 40.72 -26.87 -7.93
N PRO A 275 40.49 -28.12 -7.49
CA PRO A 275 39.86 -29.12 -8.33
C PRO A 275 38.44 -28.68 -8.65
N LYS A 276 37.97 -29.05 -9.85
CA LYS A 276 36.63 -28.70 -10.33
C LYS A 276 35.52 -29.14 -9.36
N THR A 277 35.71 -30.22 -8.62
CA THR A 277 34.76 -30.75 -7.64
C THR A 277 34.61 -29.89 -6.38
N PHE A 278 35.52 -28.95 -6.13
CA PHE A 278 35.44 -28.08 -4.96
C PHE A 278 34.38 -26.98 -5.18
N LYS A 279 33.37 -26.93 -4.33
CA LYS A 279 32.34 -25.89 -4.33
C LYS A 279 32.85 -24.61 -3.66
N PHE A 280 33.08 -23.59 -4.47
CA PHE A 280 33.44 -22.25 -4.01
C PHE A 280 32.27 -21.27 -4.18
N VAL A 281 31.70 -20.82 -3.06
CA VAL A 281 30.65 -19.77 -3.01
C VAL A 281 31.12 -18.49 -2.30
N GLY A 282 32.42 -18.41 -2.01
CA GLY A 282 33.04 -17.41 -1.15
C GLY A 282 33.61 -18.03 0.13
N TRP A 283 34.64 -17.39 0.70
CA TRP A 283 35.33 -17.90 1.91
C TRP A 283 34.61 -17.54 3.21
N HIS A 284 34.01 -16.35 3.25
CA HIS A 284 33.38 -15.79 4.44
C HIS A 284 32.21 -14.86 4.05
N PRO A 285 31.35 -14.46 4.99
CA PRO A 285 30.34 -13.43 4.75
C PRO A 285 30.96 -12.14 4.17
N GLN A 286 30.27 -11.48 3.23
CA GLN A 286 30.79 -10.33 2.45
C GLN A 286 32.04 -10.61 1.59
N CYS A 287 32.41 -11.88 1.36
CA CYS A 287 33.51 -12.20 0.46
C CYS A 287 33.15 -11.85 -0.99
N MET A 288 34.04 -11.11 -1.66
CA MET A 288 33.91 -10.74 -3.09
C MET A 288 34.97 -11.42 -3.95
N CYS A 289 35.72 -12.40 -3.42
CA CYS A 289 36.66 -13.18 -4.21
C CYS A 289 35.95 -13.91 -5.35
N TYR A 290 36.67 -14.14 -6.43
CA TYR A 290 36.12 -14.71 -7.66
C TYR A 290 36.96 -15.87 -8.15
N ALA A 291 36.35 -16.70 -9.01
CA ALA A 291 37.04 -17.81 -9.63
C ALA A 291 37.08 -17.63 -11.15
N THR A 292 38.10 -18.21 -11.78
CA THR A 292 38.24 -18.32 -13.24
C THR A 292 38.44 -19.77 -13.63
N ALA A 293 37.72 -20.24 -14.66
CA ALA A 293 37.84 -21.61 -15.12
C ALA A 293 39.24 -21.90 -15.69
N ILE A 294 39.78 -23.08 -15.38
CA ILE A 294 41.00 -23.62 -15.99
C ILE A 294 40.57 -24.57 -17.11
N LEU A 295 40.99 -24.26 -18.34
CA LEU A 295 40.68 -25.06 -19.52
C LEU A 295 41.65 -26.23 -19.66
N MET A 296 41.16 -27.33 -20.23
CA MET A 296 41.96 -28.46 -20.70
C MET A 296 43.06 -28.01 -21.67
N ASP A 297 44.22 -28.68 -21.66
CA ASP A 297 45.25 -28.43 -22.66
C ASP A 297 44.79 -28.83 -24.07
N GLU A 298 45.20 -28.05 -25.09
CA GLU A 298 44.78 -28.19 -26.49
C GLU A 298 45.01 -29.60 -27.03
N LYS A 299 46.19 -30.18 -26.74
CA LYS A 299 46.54 -31.53 -27.21
C LYS A 299 45.58 -32.58 -26.66
N THR A 300 45.30 -32.56 -25.35
CA THR A 300 44.36 -33.52 -24.75
C THR A 300 42.94 -33.28 -25.25
N PHE A 301 42.55 -32.02 -25.48
CA PHE A 301 41.24 -31.69 -26.04
C PHE A 301 41.04 -32.30 -27.44
N ASP A 302 42.01 -32.11 -28.35
CA ASP A 302 41.94 -32.65 -29.72
C ASP A 302 41.93 -34.19 -29.73
N GLU A 303 42.77 -34.83 -28.90
CA GLU A 303 42.80 -36.29 -28.76
C GLU A 303 41.49 -36.84 -28.18
N GLN A 304 40.86 -36.10 -27.26
CA GLN A 304 39.56 -36.44 -26.67
C GLN A 304 38.42 -36.29 -27.69
N GLU A 305 38.41 -35.20 -28.48
CA GLU A 305 37.40 -34.99 -29.53
C GLU A 305 37.48 -36.09 -30.60
N LEU A 306 38.69 -36.46 -31.02
CA LEU A 306 38.89 -37.58 -31.93
C LEU A 306 38.37 -38.91 -31.36
N SER A 307 38.56 -39.13 -30.06
CA SER A 307 38.07 -40.33 -29.36
C SER A 307 36.54 -40.35 -29.28
N ASP A 308 35.90 -39.21 -29.08
CA ASP A 308 34.45 -39.06 -29.09
C ASP A 308 33.87 -39.31 -30.50
N LEU A 309 34.52 -38.81 -31.56
CA LEU A 309 34.16 -39.08 -32.96
C LEU A 309 34.27 -40.57 -33.31
N LYS A 310 35.35 -41.23 -32.89
CA LYS A 310 35.51 -42.69 -33.05
C LYS A 310 34.42 -43.44 -32.28
N SER A 311 34.05 -42.97 -31.09
CA SER A 311 32.98 -43.58 -30.31
C SER A 311 31.62 -43.49 -31.02
N ALA A 312 31.32 -42.33 -31.61
CA ALA A 312 30.11 -42.13 -32.40
C ALA A 312 30.08 -42.98 -33.67
N LEU A 313 31.22 -43.13 -34.36
CA LEU A 313 31.32 -43.89 -35.61
C LEU A 313 31.27 -45.41 -35.41
N TYR A 314 31.92 -45.91 -34.35
CA TYR A 314 32.10 -47.35 -34.14
C TYR A 314 31.21 -47.93 -33.03
N GLY A 315 30.41 -47.11 -32.35
CA GLY A 315 29.51 -47.53 -31.27
C GLY A 315 30.21 -48.09 -30.04
N LYS A 316 31.54 -47.90 -29.92
CA LYS A 316 32.37 -48.36 -28.80
C LYS A 316 32.86 -47.16 -28.01
N GLU A 317 32.67 -47.15 -26.69
CA GLU A 317 33.12 -46.04 -25.84
C GLU A 317 34.66 -46.06 -25.72
N TYR A 318 35.34 -45.09 -26.33
CA TYR A 318 36.79 -44.92 -26.19
C TYR A 318 37.14 -44.32 -24.82
N LYS A 319 38.31 -44.68 -24.28
CA LYS A 319 38.77 -44.24 -22.95
C LYS A 319 38.92 -42.72 -22.91
N LYS A 320 38.21 -42.06 -21.98
CA LYS A 320 38.43 -40.63 -21.68
C LYS A 320 39.86 -40.40 -21.19
N LEU A 321 40.54 -39.45 -21.80
CA LEU A 321 41.89 -39.04 -21.46
C LEU A 321 41.84 -38.19 -20.17
N VAL A 322 42.87 -38.33 -19.34
CA VAL A 322 43.06 -37.49 -18.16
C VAL A 322 43.92 -36.29 -18.61
N PRO A 323 43.41 -35.05 -18.55
CA PRO A 323 44.17 -33.87 -18.93
C PRO A 323 45.44 -33.71 -18.12
N LYS A 324 46.54 -33.37 -18.78
CA LYS A 324 47.83 -33.17 -18.10
C LYS A 324 47.79 -32.03 -17.11
N ASN A 325 46.97 -31.02 -17.40
CA ASN A 325 46.80 -29.83 -16.57
C ASN A 325 45.58 -29.90 -15.64
N ALA A 326 44.97 -31.09 -15.46
CA ALA A 326 43.88 -31.26 -14.52
C ALA A 326 44.33 -30.93 -13.09
N VAL A 327 43.55 -30.10 -12.40
CA VAL A 327 43.82 -29.78 -10.99
C VAL A 327 43.18 -30.87 -10.15
N THR A 328 43.99 -31.76 -9.59
CA THR A 328 43.54 -32.91 -8.81
C THR A 328 43.65 -32.72 -7.30
N ASP A 329 44.38 -31.68 -6.87
CA ASP A 329 44.73 -31.46 -5.46
C ASP A 329 44.41 -30.03 -5.03
N LEU A 330 44.30 -29.82 -3.72
CA LEU A 330 44.06 -28.52 -3.10
C LEU A 330 45.36 -27.71 -2.99
N PRO A 331 45.30 -26.37 -3.00
CA PRO A 331 46.50 -25.54 -2.87
C PRO A 331 47.08 -25.65 -1.47
N GLN A 332 48.41 -25.53 -1.36
CA GLN A 332 49.14 -25.73 -0.09
C GLN A 332 48.60 -24.82 1.03
N GLY A 333 48.36 -23.54 0.74
CA GLY A 333 47.82 -22.60 1.73
C GLY A 333 46.47 -23.01 2.31
N PHE A 334 45.64 -23.77 1.57
CA PHE A 334 44.40 -24.34 2.07
C PHE A 334 44.66 -25.56 2.96
N LYS A 335 45.58 -26.44 2.57
CA LYS A 335 45.95 -27.62 3.37
C LYS A 335 46.55 -27.22 4.72
N ASP A 336 47.45 -26.24 4.71
CA ASP A 336 48.04 -25.69 5.93
C ASP A 336 46.97 -25.10 6.84
N TRP A 337 46.03 -24.35 6.24
CA TRP A 337 44.90 -23.78 6.99
C TRP A 337 44.02 -24.88 7.61
N VAL A 338 43.74 -25.97 6.89
CA VAL A 338 42.98 -27.11 7.40
C VAL A 338 43.71 -27.76 8.58
N ALA A 339 45.00 -28.03 8.45
CA ALA A 339 45.81 -28.66 9.49
C ALA A 339 45.81 -27.82 10.79
N GLU A 340 46.00 -26.51 10.68
CA GLU A 340 45.99 -25.58 11.83
C GLU A 340 44.64 -25.45 12.55
N ASN A 341 43.54 -25.75 11.83
CA ASN A 341 42.19 -25.54 12.30
C ASN A 341 41.48 -26.85 12.69
N MET A 342 42.07 -28.01 12.39
CA MET A 342 41.48 -29.32 12.65
C MET A 342 41.14 -29.51 14.13
N GLN A 343 42.08 -29.21 15.03
CA GLN A 343 41.82 -29.29 16.48
C GLN A 343 40.94 -28.14 17.00
N LYS A 344 40.99 -26.96 16.35
CA LYS A 344 40.21 -25.78 16.76
C LYS A 344 38.73 -25.89 16.41
N GLN A 345 38.38 -26.77 15.47
CA GLN A 345 37.02 -26.92 14.97
C GLN A 345 36.01 -27.29 16.05
N ALA A 346 36.41 -28.08 17.07
CA ALA A 346 35.54 -28.46 18.18
C ALA A 346 34.96 -27.23 18.93
N ASN A 347 35.68 -26.11 18.91
CA ASN A 347 35.29 -24.87 19.60
C ASN A 347 34.60 -23.86 18.67
N TRP A 348 34.26 -24.22 17.44
CA TRP A 348 33.64 -23.29 16.49
C TRP A 348 32.15 -23.11 16.76
N THR A 349 31.72 -21.86 16.94
CA THR A 349 30.30 -21.50 17.04
C THR A 349 29.57 -21.60 15.69
N SER A 350 30.30 -21.57 14.58
CA SER A 350 29.73 -21.73 13.23
C SER A 350 30.75 -22.24 12.22
N THR A 351 30.32 -23.19 11.39
CA THR A 351 31.15 -23.77 10.34
C THR A 351 31.24 -22.87 9.10
N PRO A 352 32.44 -22.60 8.56
CA PRO A 352 32.62 -21.86 7.30
C PRO A 352 31.96 -22.55 6.10
N TYR A 353 31.55 -21.76 5.08
CA TYR A 353 30.81 -22.26 3.91
C TYR A 353 31.54 -23.36 3.17
N PHE A 354 32.82 -23.12 2.88
CA PHE A 354 33.66 -24.05 2.13
C PHE A 354 33.96 -25.34 2.88
N ILE A 355 33.82 -25.37 4.21
CA ILE A 355 33.89 -26.62 4.98
C ILE A 355 32.56 -27.33 4.93
N ARG A 356 31.46 -26.62 5.22
CA ARG A 356 30.09 -27.15 5.12
C ARG A 356 29.83 -27.79 3.76
N ASP A 357 30.28 -27.14 2.69
CA ASP A 357 29.94 -27.55 1.33
C ASP A 357 30.88 -28.63 0.79
N ASN A 358 32.13 -28.72 1.27
CA ASN A 358 33.13 -29.63 0.71
C ASN A 358 33.59 -30.78 1.62
N PHE A 359 33.36 -30.75 2.94
CA PHE A 359 33.81 -31.79 3.88
C PHE A 359 32.69 -32.70 4.35
N VAL A 360 32.97 -33.99 4.51
CA VAL A 360 32.00 -34.99 5.01
C VAL A 360 31.56 -34.55 6.41
N ASN A 361 30.25 -34.58 6.67
CA ASN A 361 29.64 -34.07 7.91
C ASN A 361 30.04 -32.63 8.31
N ALA A 362 30.61 -31.85 7.38
CA ALA A 362 31.25 -30.57 7.65
C ALA A 362 32.39 -30.64 8.69
N ASN A 363 33.06 -31.79 8.81
CA ASN A 363 34.17 -32.05 9.72
C ASN A 363 35.49 -32.14 8.95
N LEU A 364 36.51 -31.39 9.41
CA LEU A 364 37.84 -31.39 8.80
C LEU A 364 38.53 -32.75 8.87
N ALA A 365 38.27 -33.52 9.94
CA ALA A 365 38.85 -34.85 10.14
C ALA A 365 38.26 -35.92 9.21
N ASP A 366 36.99 -35.75 8.79
CA ASP A 366 36.29 -36.73 7.95
C ASP A 366 36.68 -36.60 6.45
N GLY A 367 37.51 -35.60 6.12
CA GLY A 367 37.99 -35.37 4.75
C GLY A 367 36.94 -34.76 3.80
N LEU A 368 37.32 -34.63 2.53
CA LEU A 368 36.45 -34.04 1.50
C LEU A 368 35.32 -34.99 1.09
N LYS A 369 34.14 -34.44 0.80
CA LYS A 369 32.92 -35.14 0.36
C LYS A 369 33.08 -36.00 -0.90
N TYR A 370 34.13 -35.77 -1.69
CA TYR A 370 34.38 -36.53 -2.91
C TYR A 370 35.86 -36.62 -3.24
N VAL A 371 36.41 -37.85 -3.24
CA VAL A 371 37.64 -38.23 -3.95
C VAL A 371 37.31 -39.42 -4.87
N ALA A 372 36.95 -39.11 -6.11
CA ALA A 372 37.21 -39.85 -7.36
C ALA A 372 36.21 -39.42 -8.45
N PRO A 373 36.64 -39.15 -9.70
CA PRO A 373 35.72 -39.01 -10.82
C PRO A 373 35.27 -40.42 -11.25
N ALA A 374 34.23 -40.95 -10.61
CA ALA A 374 33.60 -42.19 -11.05
C ALA A 374 32.66 -41.92 -12.24
N LYS A 375 32.81 -42.74 -13.29
CA LYS A 375 31.92 -42.81 -14.46
C LYS A 375 30.44 -42.76 -14.02
N PRO A 376 29.53 -42.18 -14.83
CA PRO A 376 28.11 -42.21 -14.53
C PRO A 376 27.61 -43.66 -14.60
N ILE A 377 27.63 -44.36 -13.47
CA ILE A 377 26.82 -45.57 -13.29
C ILE A 377 25.39 -45.05 -13.24
N LYS A 378 24.64 -45.24 -14.34
CA LYS A 378 23.18 -45.15 -14.25
C LYS A 378 22.77 -46.26 -13.29
N PRO A 379 22.18 -45.95 -12.11
CA PRO A 379 21.63 -47.00 -11.28
C PRO A 379 20.58 -47.75 -12.13
N VAL A 380 20.69 -49.08 -12.20
CA VAL A 380 19.64 -49.93 -12.77
C VAL A 380 18.46 -49.83 -11.81
N LYS A 381 17.51 -48.96 -12.16
CA LYS A 381 16.29 -48.72 -11.38
C LYS A 381 15.41 -49.96 -11.46
N THR A 382 14.92 -50.44 -10.32
CA THR A 382 13.89 -51.48 -10.28
C THR A 382 12.63 -51.02 -11.02
N GLU A 383 11.77 -51.94 -11.46
CA GLU A 383 10.50 -51.57 -12.13
C GLU A 383 9.64 -50.65 -11.25
N GLN A 384 9.65 -50.86 -9.94
CA GLN A 384 8.97 -50.01 -8.97
C GLN A 384 9.58 -48.59 -8.92
N GLN A 385 10.92 -48.47 -8.97
CA GLN A 385 11.59 -47.17 -9.06
C GLN A 385 11.33 -46.48 -10.41
N LYS A 386 11.22 -47.23 -11.52
CA LYS A 386 10.84 -46.68 -12.82
C LYS A 386 9.41 -46.16 -12.80
N ALA A 387 8.47 -46.92 -12.23
CA ALA A 387 7.09 -46.52 -12.05
C ALA A 387 6.97 -45.27 -11.16
N ASP A 388 7.65 -45.21 -10.02
CA ASP A 388 7.66 -44.05 -9.13
C ASP A 388 8.29 -42.81 -9.77
N ILE A 389 9.30 -42.99 -10.62
CA ILE A 389 9.90 -41.89 -11.38
C ILE A 389 8.95 -41.39 -12.45
N GLN A 390 8.24 -42.31 -13.12
CA GLN A 390 7.25 -41.99 -14.14
C GLN A 390 6.04 -41.27 -13.51
N ALA A 391 5.51 -41.76 -12.40
CA ALA A 391 4.43 -41.11 -11.66
C ALA A 391 4.81 -39.68 -11.23
N ARG A 392 6.01 -39.49 -10.67
CA ARG A 392 6.53 -38.15 -10.31
C ARG A 392 6.84 -37.27 -11.53
N TRP A 393 7.11 -37.87 -12.69
CA TRP A 393 7.26 -37.15 -13.95
C TRP A 393 5.90 -36.65 -14.46
N ASP A 394 4.89 -37.51 -14.43
CA ASP A 394 3.54 -37.20 -14.88
C ASP A 394 2.86 -36.16 -13.97
N GLU A 395 3.05 -36.24 -12.65
CA GLU A 395 2.60 -35.20 -11.70
C GLU A 395 3.26 -33.84 -11.98
N ARG A 396 4.57 -33.82 -12.24
CA ARG A 396 5.29 -32.58 -12.61
C ARG A 396 4.82 -32.02 -13.94
N LYS A 397 4.60 -32.88 -14.93
CA LYS A 397 4.10 -32.49 -16.25
C LYS A 397 2.69 -31.89 -16.14
N ALA A 398 1.82 -32.50 -15.35
CA ALA A 398 0.49 -31.98 -15.05
C ALA A 398 0.56 -30.61 -14.35
N LEU A 399 1.42 -30.47 -13.33
CA LEU A 399 1.62 -29.19 -12.64
C LEU A 399 2.16 -28.10 -13.56
N GLN A 400 3.15 -28.41 -14.41
CA GLN A 400 3.68 -27.46 -15.40
C GLN A 400 2.62 -27.04 -16.42
N SER A 401 1.79 -27.98 -16.88
CA SER A 401 0.69 -27.68 -17.81
C SER A 401 -0.32 -26.72 -17.18
N VAL A 402 -0.73 -26.97 -15.93
CA VAL A 402 -1.70 -26.11 -15.22
C VAL A 402 -1.09 -24.75 -14.89
N GLN A 403 0.20 -24.69 -14.55
CA GLN A 403 0.93 -23.42 -14.35
C GLN A 403 1.03 -22.61 -15.64
N ALA A 404 1.29 -23.25 -16.78
CA ALA A 404 1.35 -22.60 -18.07
C ALA A 404 -0.03 -22.04 -18.48
N GLU A 405 -1.08 -22.84 -18.33
CA GLU A 405 -2.45 -22.42 -18.58
C GLU A 405 -2.85 -21.23 -17.70
N PHE A 406 -2.61 -21.33 -16.39
CA PHE A 406 -2.86 -20.22 -15.48
C PHE A 406 -2.05 -18.98 -15.85
N GLY A 407 -0.78 -19.14 -16.21
CA GLY A 407 0.09 -18.04 -16.62
C GLY A 407 -0.43 -17.26 -17.83
N GLN A 408 -1.11 -17.92 -18.77
CA GLN A 408 -1.71 -17.27 -19.94
C GLN A 408 -2.95 -16.45 -19.59
N ILE A 409 -3.79 -16.95 -18.69
CA ILE A 409 -5.08 -16.33 -18.36
C ILE A 409 -5.03 -15.45 -17.11
N ARG A 410 -3.96 -15.53 -16.31
CA ARG A 410 -3.86 -14.92 -14.97
C ARG A 410 -4.26 -13.46 -14.96
N ASP A 411 -3.66 -12.66 -15.84
CA ASP A 411 -3.83 -11.21 -15.82
C ASP A 411 -5.25 -10.80 -16.24
N GLU A 412 -5.90 -11.61 -17.06
CA GLU A 412 -7.30 -11.42 -17.41
C GLU A 412 -8.22 -11.88 -16.28
N LEU A 413 -8.00 -13.08 -15.76
CA LEU A 413 -8.78 -13.67 -14.66
C LEU A 413 -8.75 -12.78 -13.43
N ALA A 414 -7.58 -12.23 -13.09
CA ALA A 414 -7.36 -11.37 -11.93
C ALA A 414 -8.07 -10.01 -12.02
N LYS A 415 -8.55 -9.59 -13.19
CA LYS A 415 -9.40 -8.38 -13.31
C LYS A 415 -10.82 -8.61 -12.83
N TRP A 416 -11.25 -9.88 -12.73
CA TRP A 416 -12.65 -10.24 -12.49
C TRP A 416 -12.84 -11.12 -11.25
N VAL A 417 -11.88 -11.98 -10.93
CA VAL A 417 -12.01 -12.93 -9.82
C VAL A 417 -10.70 -13.06 -9.05
N SER A 418 -10.80 -13.38 -7.75
CA SER A 418 -9.63 -13.63 -6.93
C SER A 418 -8.89 -14.89 -7.38
N VAL A 419 -7.61 -14.73 -7.70
CA VAL A 419 -6.73 -15.82 -8.14
C VAL A 419 -5.91 -16.44 -7.00
N TYR A 420 -6.06 -15.94 -5.77
CA TYR A 420 -5.23 -16.34 -4.63
C TYR A 420 -5.32 -17.84 -4.32
N LYS A 421 -6.53 -18.42 -4.34
CA LYS A 421 -6.72 -19.87 -4.10
C LYS A 421 -6.06 -20.73 -5.18
N ILE A 422 -5.93 -20.23 -6.41
CA ILE A 422 -5.21 -20.91 -7.49
C ILE A 422 -3.72 -20.94 -7.17
N TYR A 423 -3.16 -19.82 -6.70
CA TYR A 423 -1.77 -19.77 -6.24
C TYR A 423 -1.52 -20.71 -5.06
N GLU A 424 -2.43 -20.79 -4.09
CA GLU A 424 -2.30 -21.74 -2.96
C GLU A 424 -2.27 -23.19 -3.45
N ALA A 425 -3.18 -23.56 -4.35
CA ALA A 425 -3.23 -24.92 -4.91
C ALA A 425 -1.94 -25.26 -5.71
N LEU A 426 -1.41 -24.30 -6.47
CA LEU A 426 -0.14 -24.45 -7.20
C LEU A 426 1.06 -24.55 -6.24
N ASN A 427 1.10 -23.76 -5.18
CA ASN A 427 2.14 -23.81 -4.15
C ASN A 427 2.10 -25.12 -3.35
N ALA A 428 0.89 -25.64 -3.10
CA ALA A 428 0.67 -26.95 -2.49
C ALA A 428 0.95 -28.13 -3.45
N LYS A 429 1.35 -27.85 -4.70
CA LYS A 429 1.60 -28.86 -5.76
C LYS A 429 0.40 -29.75 -6.04
N ASN A 430 -0.81 -29.21 -5.98
CA ASN A 430 -2.06 -29.93 -6.27
C ASN A 430 -2.62 -29.50 -7.64
N PRO A 431 -2.22 -30.15 -8.76
CA PRO A 431 -2.62 -29.75 -10.10
C PRO A 431 -4.13 -29.93 -10.36
N THR A 432 -4.76 -30.93 -9.74
CA THR A 432 -6.21 -31.18 -9.89
C THR A 432 -7.03 -30.07 -9.28
N LEU A 433 -6.71 -29.67 -8.04
CA LEU A 433 -7.38 -28.57 -7.37
C LEU A 433 -7.16 -27.25 -8.11
N ALA A 434 -5.92 -26.97 -8.54
CA ALA A 434 -5.58 -25.77 -9.28
C ALA A 434 -6.38 -25.68 -10.59
N LYS A 435 -6.49 -26.79 -11.34
CA LYS A 435 -7.28 -26.86 -12.58
C LYS A 435 -8.76 -26.60 -12.34
N ASN A 436 -9.35 -27.22 -11.31
CA ASN A 436 -10.76 -26.99 -10.97
C ASN A 436 -11.04 -25.53 -10.58
N LEU A 437 -10.13 -24.91 -9.82
CA LEU A 437 -10.24 -23.50 -9.44
C LEU A 437 -10.10 -22.56 -10.64
N ILE A 438 -9.23 -22.89 -11.60
CA ILE A 438 -9.10 -22.16 -12.86
C ILE A 438 -10.41 -22.22 -13.65
N GLU A 439 -10.99 -23.40 -13.84
CA GLU A 439 -12.25 -23.55 -14.58
C GLU A 439 -13.41 -22.84 -13.90
N SER A 440 -13.52 -22.95 -12.57
CA SER A 440 -14.51 -22.19 -11.79
C SER A 440 -14.32 -20.69 -11.94
N GLY A 441 -13.07 -20.20 -11.86
CA GLY A 441 -12.75 -18.78 -12.06
C GLY A 441 -13.09 -18.28 -13.47
N LYS A 442 -12.86 -19.10 -14.50
CA LYS A 442 -13.24 -18.76 -15.89
C LYS A 442 -14.76 -18.65 -16.04
N ALA A 443 -15.51 -19.57 -15.44
CA ALA A 443 -16.97 -19.55 -15.48
C ALA A 443 -17.53 -18.28 -14.82
N GLU A 444 -17.03 -17.94 -13.62
CA GLU A 444 -17.45 -16.75 -12.89
C GLU A 444 -17.06 -15.47 -13.63
N MET A 445 -15.86 -15.39 -14.20
CA MET A 445 -15.43 -14.28 -15.04
C MET A 445 -16.38 -14.06 -16.23
N ARG A 446 -16.82 -15.13 -16.91
CA ARG A 446 -17.75 -15.02 -18.04
C ARG A 446 -19.09 -14.45 -17.59
N LYS A 447 -19.61 -14.89 -16.45
CA LYS A 447 -20.85 -14.35 -15.86
C LYS A 447 -20.71 -12.87 -15.53
N LEU A 448 -19.65 -12.48 -14.83
CA LEU A 448 -19.40 -11.08 -14.45
C LEU A 448 -19.23 -10.17 -15.67
N LYS A 449 -18.59 -10.63 -16.74
CA LYS A 449 -18.46 -9.86 -17.99
C LYS A 449 -19.81 -9.53 -18.63
N VAL A 450 -20.75 -10.48 -18.63
CA VAL A 450 -22.10 -10.28 -19.17
C VAL A 450 -22.84 -9.24 -18.35
N GLU A 451 -22.81 -9.37 -17.02
CA GLU A 451 -23.45 -8.44 -16.10
C GLU A 451 -22.86 -7.04 -16.19
N TYR A 452 -21.53 -6.93 -16.19
CA TYR A 452 -20.82 -5.65 -16.36
C TYR A 452 -21.23 -4.94 -17.63
N LYS A 453 -21.29 -5.66 -18.76
CA LYS A 453 -21.69 -5.07 -20.05
C LYS A 453 -23.12 -4.53 -19.99
N ALA A 454 -24.03 -5.25 -19.33
CA ALA A 454 -25.41 -4.81 -19.14
C ALA A 454 -25.49 -3.56 -18.25
N ASP A 455 -24.85 -3.57 -17.08
CA ASP A 455 -24.88 -2.48 -16.11
C ASP A 455 -24.25 -1.19 -16.67
N ILE A 456 -23.10 -1.29 -17.36
CA ILE A 456 -22.43 -0.13 -17.98
C ILE A 456 -23.28 0.46 -19.11
N SER A 457 -23.88 -0.39 -19.94
CA SER A 457 -24.77 0.06 -21.00
C SER A 457 -26.01 0.77 -20.46
N ASP A 458 -26.62 0.25 -19.39
CA ASP A 458 -27.78 0.87 -18.73
C ASP A 458 -27.41 2.23 -18.15
N MET A 459 -26.23 2.35 -17.54
CA MET A 459 -25.75 3.60 -16.97
C MET A 459 -25.44 4.66 -18.03
N HIS A 460 -24.80 4.29 -19.15
CA HIS A 460 -24.59 5.21 -20.28
C HIS A 460 -25.91 5.78 -20.80
N ASN A 461 -26.92 4.93 -20.96
CA ASN A 461 -28.23 5.35 -21.44
C ASN A 461 -28.93 6.26 -20.44
N THR A 462 -28.92 5.89 -19.16
CA THR A 462 -29.54 6.69 -18.08
C THR A 462 -28.85 8.05 -17.92
N ILE A 463 -27.51 8.11 -18.00
CA ILE A 463 -26.76 9.38 -17.97
C ILE A 463 -27.13 10.27 -19.16
N ARG A 464 -27.28 9.69 -20.36
CA ARG A 464 -27.67 10.42 -21.56
C ARG A 464 -29.07 11.03 -21.41
N GLU A 465 -30.03 10.23 -20.93
CA GLU A 465 -31.41 10.67 -20.67
C GLU A 465 -31.45 11.79 -19.62
N ALA A 466 -30.79 11.61 -18.48
CA ALA A 466 -30.69 12.63 -17.43
C ALA A 466 -30.03 13.92 -17.92
N SER A 467 -28.95 13.82 -18.70
CA SER A 467 -28.25 14.99 -19.26
C SER A 467 -29.16 15.79 -20.20
N ASN A 468 -29.98 15.12 -21.00
CA ASN A 468 -30.94 15.78 -21.89
C ASN A 468 -32.04 16.54 -21.12
N LEU A 469 -32.32 16.13 -19.89
CA LEU A 469 -33.27 16.78 -18.97
C LEU A 469 -32.61 17.83 -18.07
N GLY A 470 -31.31 18.11 -18.22
CA GLY A 470 -30.58 19.07 -17.39
C GLY A 470 -30.32 18.61 -15.95
N ILE A 471 -30.49 17.32 -15.65
CA ILE A 471 -30.25 16.74 -14.33
C ILE A 471 -28.72 16.56 -14.14
N ASP A 472 -28.19 16.96 -12.98
CA ASP A 472 -26.77 16.75 -12.69
C ASP A 472 -26.42 15.26 -12.60
N VAL A 473 -25.43 14.87 -13.40
CA VAL A 473 -24.90 13.51 -13.55
C VAL A 473 -23.41 13.44 -13.24
N SER A 474 -22.81 14.48 -12.66
CA SER A 474 -21.35 14.56 -12.43
C SER A 474 -20.82 13.38 -11.60
N GLN A 475 -21.55 13.00 -10.54
CA GLN A 475 -21.20 11.85 -9.70
C GLN A 475 -21.34 10.52 -10.46
N MET A 476 -22.40 10.38 -11.26
CA MET A 476 -22.64 9.18 -12.08
C MET A 476 -21.56 9.01 -13.16
N LYS A 477 -21.11 10.10 -13.79
CA LYS A 477 -19.97 10.07 -14.73
C LYS A 477 -18.67 9.66 -14.04
N ALA A 478 -18.38 10.21 -12.85
CA ALA A 478 -17.20 9.80 -12.10
C ALA A 478 -17.25 8.32 -11.69
N MET A 479 -18.43 7.81 -11.31
CA MET A 479 -18.64 6.40 -10.99
C MET A 479 -18.42 5.51 -12.22
N LEU A 480 -18.91 5.95 -13.39
CA LEU A 480 -18.70 5.30 -14.68
C LEU A 480 -17.22 5.18 -15.04
N ASP A 481 -16.50 6.30 -15.01
CA ASP A 481 -15.08 6.36 -15.35
C ASP A 481 -14.25 5.42 -14.45
N ASN A 482 -14.60 5.32 -13.16
CA ASN A 482 -13.96 4.39 -12.22
C ASN A 482 -14.26 2.92 -12.53
N ALA A 483 -15.48 2.58 -12.96
CA ALA A 483 -15.81 1.22 -13.36
C ALA A 483 -15.16 0.81 -14.68
N GLU A 484 -15.11 1.71 -15.67
CA GLU A 484 -14.46 1.46 -16.96
C GLU A 484 -12.95 1.35 -16.86
N SER A 485 -12.34 2.08 -15.93
CA SER A 485 -10.90 1.99 -15.65
C SER A 485 -10.52 0.80 -14.77
N ASN A 486 -11.46 0.27 -13.97
CA ASN A 486 -11.20 -0.81 -13.02
C ASN A 486 -12.43 -1.69 -12.77
N ASN A 487 -12.49 -2.84 -13.43
CA ASN A 487 -13.56 -3.83 -13.25
C ASN A 487 -13.75 -4.28 -11.79
N MET A 488 -12.68 -4.31 -10.99
CA MET A 488 -12.76 -4.70 -9.57
C MET A 488 -13.50 -3.65 -8.72
N TYR A 489 -13.45 -2.37 -9.13
CA TYR A 489 -14.21 -1.30 -8.52
C TYR A 489 -15.72 -1.51 -8.74
N TRP A 490 -16.13 -1.86 -9.97
CA TRP A 490 -17.52 -2.22 -10.25
C TRP A 490 -17.97 -3.43 -9.43
N ILE A 491 -17.17 -4.50 -9.39
CA ILE A 491 -17.51 -5.72 -8.61
C ILE A 491 -17.74 -5.40 -7.14
N ALA A 492 -16.85 -4.61 -6.53
CA ALA A 492 -16.94 -4.24 -5.11
C ALA A 492 -18.15 -3.35 -4.78
N ASN A 493 -18.60 -2.55 -5.76
CA ASN A 493 -19.65 -1.54 -5.57
C ASN A 493 -20.94 -1.89 -6.33
N LYS A 494 -21.11 -3.12 -6.79
CA LYS A 494 -22.23 -3.54 -7.65
C LYS A 494 -23.63 -3.18 -7.09
N PRO A 495 -23.93 -3.33 -5.79
CA PRO A 495 -25.21 -2.90 -5.23
C PRO A 495 -25.41 -1.37 -5.30
N LEU A 496 -24.37 -0.60 -4.98
CA LEU A 496 -24.38 0.86 -5.04
C LEU A 496 -24.55 1.35 -6.48
N PHE A 497 -23.91 0.68 -7.44
CA PHE A 497 -24.06 0.94 -8.88
C PHE A 497 -25.52 0.80 -9.32
N LYS A 498 -26.17 -0.30 -8.94
CA LYS A 498 -27.58 -0.55 -9.27
C LYS A 498 -28.51 0.45 -8.58
N GLN A 499 -28.21 0.79 -7.33
CA GLN A 499 -28.96 1.79 -6.58
C GLN A 499 -28.85 3.18 -7.25
N ALA A 500 -27.65 3.62 -7.60
CA ALA A 500 -27.43 4.93 -8.24
C ALA A 500 -28.12 5.05 -9.61
N ILE A 501 -28.11 3.97 -10.41
CA ILE A 501 -28.89 3.91 -11.66
C ILE A 501 -30.39 4.04 -11.36
N GLN A 502 -30.89 3.34 -10.34
CA GLN A 502 -32.31 3.39 -9.98
C GLN A 502 -32.73 4.78 -9.44
N GLU A 503 -31.91 5.41 -8.61
CA GLU A 503 -32.13 6.76 -8.08
C GLU A 503 -32.12 7.79 -9.22
N LEU A 504 -31.20 7.67 -10.18
CA LEU A 504 -31.20 8.56 -11.35
C LEU A 504 -32.41 8.32 -12.24
N LYS A 505 -32.85 7.07 -12.43
CA LYS A 505 -34.12 6.76 -13.13
C LYS A 505 -35.33 7.37 -12.44
N GLN A 506 -35.35 7.40 -11.10
CA GLN A 506 -36.40 8.09 -10.34
C GLN A 506 -36.35 9.61 -10.52
N ARG A 507 -35.15 10.21 -10.54
CA ARG A 507 -34.97 11.64 -10.83
C ARG A 507 -35.38 12.00 -12.27
N ILE A 508 -35.11 11.13 -13.23
CA ILE A 508 -35.58 11.25 -14.62
C ILE A 508 -37.12 11.19 -14.67
N ALA A 509 -37.74 10.31 -13.88
CA ALA A 509 -39.20 10.20 -13.81
C ALA A 509 -39.87 11.42 -13.12
N ASN A 510 -39.15 12.10 -12.22
CA ASN A 510 -39.62 13.27 -11.46
C ASN A 510 -38.66 14.47 -11.57
N PRO A 511 -38.56 15.11 -12.76
CA PRO A 511 -37.51 16.10 -13.08
C PRO A 511 -37.58 17.43 -12.30
N ASP A 512 -38.66 17.69 -11.54
CA ASP A 512 -38.86 18.93 -10.78
C ASP A 512 -38.38 18.88 -9.30
N MET A 513 -37.91 17.74 -8.80
CA MET A 513 -37.43 17.59 -7.41
C MET A 513 -35.93 17.91 -7.29
N GLN A 514 -35.60 18.96 -6.54
CA GLN A 514 -34.22 19.35 -6.19
C GLN A 514 -33.82 18.77 -4.82
N GLU A 515 -32.52 18.57 -4.56
CA GLU A 515 -32.05 18.05 -3.26
C GLU A 515 -30.86 18.86 -2.76
N ASN A 516 -31.11 20.12 -2.41
CA ASN A 516 -30.05 21.11 -2.21
C ASN A 516 -29.64 21.29 -0.73
N LEU A 517 -30.35 20.68 0.24
CA LEU A 517 -30.13 20.92 1.67
C LEU A 517 -29.30 19.86 2.40
N HIS A 518 -28.63 18.98 1.65
CA HIS A 518 -27.81 17.88 2.20
C HIS A 518 -26.77 18.33 3.23
N GLU A 519 -26.05 19.42 2.97
CA GLU A 519 -25.03 19.95 3.88
C GLU A 519 -25.65 20.48 5.18
N ILE A 520 -26.82 21.13 5.08
CA ILE A 520 -27.55 21.65 6.24
C ILE A 520 -28.08 20.51 7.11
N ILE A 521 -28.61 19.45 6.49
CA ILE A 521 -29.05 18.24 7.19
C ILE A 521 -27.90 17.63 7.98
N LYS A 522 -26.72 17.51 7.35
CA LYS A 522 -25.53 17.00 8.03
C LYS A 522 -25.14 17.86 9.24
N LEU A 523 -25.24 19.19 9.15
CA LEU A 523 -25.00 20.07 10.29
C LEU A 523 -26.00 19.83 11.44
N MET A 524 -27.26 19.51 11.13
CA MET A 524 -28.26 19.18 12.14
C MET A 524 -27.94 17.84 12.83
N ASP A 525 -27.49 16.84 12.06
CA ASP A 525 -27.05 15.54 12.57
C ASP A 525 -25.81 15.70 13.48
N ASP A 526 -24.80 16.45 13.04
CA ASP A 526 -23.57 16.71 13.80
C ASP A 526 -23.86 17.52 15.08
N ALA A 527 -24.87 18.40 15.05
CA ALA A 527 -25.37 19.11 16.21
C ALA A 527 -26.19 18.24 17.18
N LYS A 528 -26.40 16.95 16.85
CA LYS A 528 -27.17 15.98 17.63
C LYS A 528 -28.59 16.46 17.95
N ILE A 529 -29.23 17.12 16.98
CA ILE A 529 -30.63 17.51 17.11
C ILE A 529 -31.50 16.26 16.95
N GLU A 530 -32.48 16.07 17.83
CA GLU A 530 -33.43 14.98 17.73
C GLU A 530 -34.22 15.10 16.42
N TYR A 531 -34.12 14.08 15.57
CA TYR A 531 -34.90 14.01 14.34
C TYR A 531 -36.23 13.31 14.58
N ARG A 532 -37.33 13.94 14.15
CA ARG A 532 -38.67 13.36 14.19
C ARG A 532 -39.25 13.34 12.78
N GLU A 533 -39.63 12.16 12.33
CA GLU A 533 -40.19 11.96 10.99
C GLU A 533 -41.40 12.88 10.75
N VAL A 534 -41.38 13.57 9.60
CA VAL A 534 -42.48 14.42 9.14
C VAL A 534 -43.30 13.63 8.13
N LYS A 535 -44.61 13.51 8.38
CA LYS A 535 -45.55 12.78 7.52
C LYS A 535 -46.26 13.72 6.56
N GLU A 536 -46.87 13.18 5.52
CA GLU A 536 -47.80 13.94 4.68
C GLU A 536 -49.16 14.03 5.38
N LEU A 537 -49.82 15.18 5.27
CA LEU A 537 -51.16 15.38 5.77
C LEU A 537 -52.16 14.66 4.85
N ALA A 538 -53.06 13.87 5.44
CA ALA A 538 -54.11 13.16 4.69
C ALA A 538 -55.05 14.13 3.96
N THR A 539 -55.27 15.32 4.53
CA THR A 539 -56.04 16.42 3.94
C THR A 539 -55.26 17.72 4.08
N LYS A 540 -55.30 18.56 3.04
CA LYS A 540 -54.61 19.85 3.05
C LYS A 540 -55.31 20.80 4.04
N LEU A 541 -54.56 21.35 4.98
CA LEU A 541 -55.06 22.32 5.95
C LEU A 541 -55.30 23.69 5.30
N THR A 542 -56.36 24.36 5.73
CA THR A 542 -56.65 25.76 5.46
C THR A 542 -55.66 26.67 6.19
N GLU A 543 -55.55 27.94 5.77
CA GLU A 543 -54.67 28.92 6.43
C GLU A 543 -55.01 29.07 7.92
N THR A 544 -56.29 29.20 8.25
CA THR A 544 -56.78 29.32 9.63
C THR A 544 -56.38 28.10 10.46
N GLU A 545 -56.56 26.88 9.93
CA GLU A 545 -56.17 25.66 10.65
C GLU A 545 -54.66 25.57 10.89
N ILE A 546 -53.83 26.00 9.93
CA ILE A 546 -52.37 26.04 10.10
C ILE A 546 -52.00 27.06 11.18
N ILE A 547 -52.63 28.24 11.17
CA ILE A 547 -52.40 29.28 12.18
C ILE A 547 -52.84 28.79 13.56
N GLU A 548 -54.02 28.19 13.71
CA GLU A 548 -54.49 27.65 14.99
C GLU A 548 -53.59 26.51 15.51
N ARG A 549 -53.09 25.67 14.61
CA ARG A 549 -52.19 24.56 14.92
C ARG A 549 -50.84 25.05 15.43
N LEU A 550 -50.27 26.08 14.80
CA LEU A 550 -48.91 26.52 15.05
C LEU A 550 -48.83 27.72 16.00
N ALA A 551 -49.79 28.63 16.01
CA ALA A 551 -49.69 29.89 16.74
C ALA A 551 -49.92 29.72 18.25
N GLY A 552 -49.50 30.74 18.99
CA GLY A 552 -49.60 30.80 20.44
C GLY A 552 -48.30 31.29 21.03
N GLY A 553 -48.38 32.03 22.14
CA GLY A 553 -47.26 32.73 22.77
C GLY A 553 -45.96 31.92 22.83
N ASP A 554 -44.81 32.58 22.69
CA ASP A 554 -43.50 31.94 22.76
C ASP A 554 -42.66 32.50 23.92
N MET A 555 -42.16 31.62 24.80
CA MET A 555 -41.25 32.01 25.89
C MET A 555 -39.81 32.17 25.43
N THR A 556 -39.46 31.66 24.23
CA THR A 556 -38.08 31.48 23.81
C THR A 556 -37.65 32.54 22.81
N LYS A 557 -36.54 33.21 23.09
CA LYS A 557 -35.92 34.11 22.11
C LYS A 557 -35.35 33.26 20.97
N GLY A 558 -35.89 33.45 19.76
CA GLY A 558 -35.31 32.93 18.52
C GLY A 558 -36.11 31.85 17.77
N SER A 559 -37.29 31.41 18.21
CA SER A 559 -38.06 30.39 17.46
C SER A 559 -38.77 30.90 16.19
N CYS A 560 -38.82 32.21 15.98
CA CYS A 560 -39.56 32.82 14.87
C CYS A 560 -39.26 32.20 13.48
N SER A 561 -38.00 31.83 13.26
CA SER A 561 -37.56 31.18 12.02
C SER A 561 -38.05 29.73 11.91
N SER A 562 -37.88 28.91 12.95
CA SER A 562 -38.37 27.53 12.95
C SER A 562 -39.90 27.48 12.81
N LEU A 563 -40.59 28.44 13.42
CA LEU A 563 -42.04 28.58 13.33
C LEU A 563 -42.52 28.98 11.93
N ALA A 564 -41.81 29.90 11.27
CA ALA A 564 -42.09 30.25 9.87
C ALA A 564 -41.81 29.07 8.93
N PHE A 565 -40.74 28.28 9.15
CA PHE A 565 -40.51 27.05 8.39
C PHE A 565 -41.57 25.97 8.65
N ALA A 566 -42.06 25.83 9.89
CA ALA A 566 -43.15 24.92 10.21
C ALA A 566 -44.44 25.33 9.48
N TYR A 567 -44.75 26.63 9.40
CA TYR A 567 -45.88 27.11 8.60
C TYR A 567 -45.70 26.77 7.12
N ALA A 568 -44.51 27.04 6.55
CA ALA A 568 -44.21 26.69 5.16
C ALA A 568 -44.37 25.18 4.91
N GLY A 569 -43.91 24.33 5.83
CA GLY A 569 -44.09 22.87 5.76
C GLY A 569 -45.55 22.44 5.74
N ASN A 570 -46.38 22.99 6.63
CA ASN A 570 -47.82 22.71 6.62
C ASN A 570 -48.48 23.20 5.32
N LYS A 571 -48.04 24.35 4.79
CA LYS A 571 -48.56 24.87 3.53
C LYS A 571 -48.18 24.00 2.32
N CYS A 572 -47.02 23.34 2.40
CA CYS A 572 -46.58 22.30 1.47
C CYS A 572 -47.29 20.94 1.63
N GLY A 573 -48.13 20.76 2.67
CA GLY A 573 -48.87 19.52 2.92
C GLY A 573 -48.21 18.55 3.89
N PHE A 574 -47.24 19.01 4.68
CA PHE A 574 -46.51 18.20 5.65
C PHE A 574 -47.01 18.40 7.08
N ASP A 575 -47.14 17.31 7.85
CA ASP A 575 -47.51 17.33 9.25
C ASP A 575 -46.27 17.63 10.11
N VAL A 576 -46.05 18.93 10.36
CA VAL A 576 -44.94 19.43 11.15
C VAL A 576 -45.42 20.40 12.23
N LEU A 577 -44.88 20.26 13.42
CA LEU A 577 -45.04 21.17 14.56
C LEU A 577 -43.69 21.80 14.90
N ASP A 578 -43.65 22.89 15.67
CA ASP A 578 -42.38 23.47 16.14
C ASP A 578 -42.18 23.21 17.64
N PHE A 579 -41.06 22.57 18.02
CA PHE A 579 -40.68 22.34 19.42
C PHE A 579 -40.37 23.66 20.14
N ARG A 580 -39.88 24.67 19.42
CA ARG A 580 -39.51 26.01 19.90
C ARG A 580 -38.45 26.03 21.01
N ASP A 581 -37.65 24.98 21.20
CA ASP A 581 -36.63 24.99 22.26
C ASP A 581 -35.41 24.11 21.95
N GLY A 582 -34.43 24.12 22.86
CA GLY A 582 -33.25 23.29 22.81
C GLY A 582 -32.31 23.59 21.64
N THR A 583 -31.51 22.58 21.26
CA THR A 583 -30.51 22.67 20.20
C THR A 583 -31.13 22.94 18.83
N SER A 584 -32.37 22.48 18.60
CA SER A 584 -33.12 22.79 17.38
C SER A 584 -33.33 24.30 17.24
N ARG A 585 -33.99 24.95 18.21
CA ARG A 585 -34.19 26.41 18.22
C ARG A 585 -32.87 27.17 18.10
N LEU A 586 -31.81 26.73 18.78
CA LEU A 586 -30.50 27.39 18.71
C LEU A 586 -29.89 27.35 17.31
N ASN A 587 -30.10 26.30 16.52
CA ASN A 587 -29.58 26.24 15.15
C ASN A 587 -30.48 26.99 14.17
N PHE A 588 -31.80 26.82 14.26
CA PHE A 588 -32.76 27.50 13.39
C PHE A 588 -32.91 29.01 13.69
N SER A 589 -32.28 29.53 14.75
CA SER A 589 -32.19 30.97 15.04
C SER A 589 -30.90 31.63 14.53
N ARG A 590 -29.93 30.86 14.02
CA ARG A 590 -28.67 31.40 13.51
C ARG A 590 -28.86 31.95 12.10
N SER A 591 -28.51 33.21 11.91
CA SER A 591 -28.56 33.86 10.60
C SER A 591 -27.72 33.14 9.55
N THR A 592 -26.60 32.51 9.92
CA THR A 592 -25.77 31.73 8.98
C THR A 592 -26.54 30.56 8.39
N ILE A 593 -27.13 29.71 9.24
CA ILE A 593 -27.92 28.54 8.79
C ILE A 593 -29.11 28.96 7.93
N ILE A 594 -29.82 30.02 8.33
CA ILE A 594 -30.98 30.52 7.60
C ILE A 594 -30.58 31.04 6.21
N ASN A 595 -29.51 31.82 6.13
CA ASN A 595 -29.01 32.35 4.85
C ASN A 595 -28.47 31.23 3.95
N ASP A 596 -27.88 30.18 4.53
CA ASP A 596 -27.43 29.02 3.76
C ASP A 596 -28.64 28.26 3.19
N ILE A 597 -29.69 28.01 3.98
CA ILE A 597 -30.95 27.42 3.48
C ILE A 597 -31.49 28.25 2.31
N ALA A 598 -31.59 29.58 2.48
CA ALA A 598 -32.04 30.47 1.42
C ALA A 598 -31.20 30.34 0.15
N THR A 599 -29.87 30.32 0.28
CA THR A 599 -28.95 30.21 -0.86
C THR A 599 -29.13 28.88 -1.60
N HIS A 600 -29.23 27.77 -0.88
CA HIS A 600 -29.31 26.43 -1.46
C HIS A 600 -30.63 26.16 -2.18
N VAL A 601 -31.76 26.70 -1.68
CA VAL A 601 -33.07 26.52 -2.32
C VAL A 601 -33.38 27.60 -3.38
N GLY A 602 -32.42 28.49 -3.67
CA GLY A 602 -32.58 29.54 -4.68
C GLY A 602 -33.38 30.77 -4.21
N GLY A 603 -33.46 30.99 -2.90
CA GLY A 603 -33.92 32.25 -2.30
C GLY A 603 -32.89 33.37 -2.43
N THR A 604 -33.30 34.59 -2.10
CA THR A 604 -32.46 35.79 -2.23
C THR A 604 -31.91 36.23 -0.89
N VAL A 605 -30.60 36.46 -0.81
CA VAL A 605 -29.90 36.99 0.37
C VAL A 605 -29.34 38.37 0.05
N VAL A 606 -29.59 39.35 0.92
CA VAL A 606 -29.08 40.72 0.76
C VAL A 606 -28.22 41.09 1.96
N GLU A 607 -27.05 41.65 1.67
CA GLU A 607 -26.09 42.13 2.65
C GLU A 607 -26.06 43.67 2.66
N HIS A 608 -26.21 44.26 3.85
CA HIS A 608 -26.04 45.69 4.06
C HIS A 608 -25.86 45.99 5.55
N THR A 609 -25.39 47.18 5.89
CA THR A 609 -25.36 47.68 7.26
C THR A 609 -26.74 48.06 7.81
N SER A 610 -27.78 48.18 6.97
CA SER A 610 -29.09 48.75 7.32
C SER A 610 -30.20 47.75 7.04
N ASP A 611 -31.03 47.46 8.04
CA ASP A 611 -32.11 46.48 7.90
C ASP A 611 -33.24 47.00 7.01
N PHE A 612 -33.52 48.30 7.04
CA PHE A 612 -34.53 48.91 6.17
C PHE A 612 -34.16 48.81 4.68
N ILE A 613 -32.88 48.98 4.35
CA ILE A 613 -32.41 48.87 2.96
C ILE A 613 -32.50 47.41 2.48
N LYS A 614 -32.13 46.44 3.32
CA LYS A 614 -32.29 45.00 3.01
C LYS A 614 -33.76 44.64 2.84
N ALA A 615 -34.61 45.04 3.78
CA ALA A 615 -36.04 44.76 3.75
C ALA A 615 -36.69 45.29 2.46
N ASN A 616 -36.39 46.52 2.05
CA ASN A 616 -36.92 47.07 0.80
C ASN A 616 -36.52 46.24 -0.43
N LYS A 617 -35.23 45.91 -0.57
CA LYS A 617 -34.71 45.10 -1.69
C LYS A 617 -35.29 43.68 -1.73
N LEU A 618 -35.54 43.09 -0.56
CA LEU A 618 -36.11 41.75 -0.45
C LEU A 618 -37.62 41.76 -0.77
N LEU A 619 -38.36 42.73 -0.23
CA LEU A 619 -39.81 42.84 -0.42
C LEU A 619 -40.21 43.21 -1.86
N GLU A 620 -39.35 43.91 -2.61
CA GLU A 620 -39.56 44.19 -4.04
C GLU A 620 -39.77 42.93 -4.89
N GLN A 621 -39.28 41.77 -4.42
CA GLN A 621 -39.37 40.50 -5.16
C GLN A 621 -40.66 39.72 -4.89
N VAL A 622 -41.44 40.13 -3.89
CA VAL A 622 -42.67 39.44 -3.48
C VAL A 622 -43.77 39.66 -4.52
N LYS A 623 -44.26 38.56 -5.09
CA LYS A 623 -45.33 38.57 -6.10
C LYS A 623 -46.72 38.40 -5.45
N PRO A 624 -47.78 39.01 -6.00
CA PRO A 624 -49.15 38.77 -5.57
C PRO A 624 -49.52 37.28 -5.63
N GLY A 625 -50.27 36.80 -4.65
CA GLY A 625 -50.74 35.40 -4.58
C GLY A 625 -49.70 34.37 -4.13
N LYS A 626 -48.48 34.81 -3.77
CA LYS A 626 -47.42 33.96 -3.24
C LYS A 626 -47.07 34.35 -1.81
N GLU A 627 -46.54 33.39 -1.06
CA GLU A 627 -46.09 33.54 0.31
C GLU A 627 -44.60 33.26 0.39
N TYR A 628 -43.88 34.05 1.19
CA TYR A 628 -42.43 34.01 1.27
C TYR A 628 -41.98 33.93 2.72
N TYR A 629 -41.01 33.07 3.02
CA TYR A 629 -40.25 33.16 4.26
C TYR A 629 -39.33 34.38 4.19
N PHE A 630 -39.33 35.25 5.19
CA PHE A 630 -38.60 36.51 5.20
C PHE A 630 -37.93 36.76 6.55
N THR A 631 -36.67 37.21 6.52
CA THR A 631 -35.95 37.68 7.71
C THR A 631 -35.69 39.19 7.65
N CYS A 632 -35.72 39.82 8.81
CA CYS A 632 -35.28 41.20 8.98
C CYS A 632 -34.90 41.45 10.44
N GLY A 633 -33.73 42.06 10.66
CA GLY A 633 -33.27 42.46 11.99
C GLY A 633 -33.14 41.27 12.94
N LYS A 634 -34.08 41.11 13.87
CA LYS A 634 -34.10 40.06 14.90
C LYS A 634 -35.30 39.11 14.77
N HIS A 635 -36.01 39.15 13.64
CA HIS A 635 -37.23 38.36 13.45
C HIS A 635 -37.30 37.72 12.05
N ALA A 636 -38.07 36.64 11.98
CA ALA A 636 -38.38 35.91 10.77
C ALA A 636 -39.88 35.60 10.75
N ALA A 637 -40.53 35.81 9.61
CA ALA A 637 -41.96 35.61 9.44
C ALA A 637 -42.29 35.22 7.99
N ILE A 638 -43.51 34.75 7.76
CA ILE A 638 -44.05 34.65 6.41
C ILE A 638 -44.58 36.02 5.98
N VAL A 639 -44.26 36.45 4.77
CA VAL A 639 -44.76 37.70 4.18
C VAL A 639 -45.43 37.44 2.85
N ARG A 640 -46.40 38.31 2.52
CA ARG A 640 -47.05 38.31 1.21
C ARG A 640 -47.49 39.72 0.82
N LYS A 641 -47.86 39.88 -0.46
CA LYS A 641 -48.34 41.14 -1.02
C LYS A 641 -49.87 41.17 -1.01
N THR A 642 -50.45 42.24 -0.49
CA THR A 642 -51.90 42.44 -0.45
C THR A 642 -52.44 42.86 -1.82
N ALA A 643 -53.76 42.69 -2.02
CA ALA A 643 -54.42 43.15 -3.24
C ALA A 643 -54.29 44.67 -3.47
N SER A 644 -54.15 45.45 -2.40
CA SER A 644 -53.91 46.90 -2.42
C SER A 644 -52.46 47.30 -2.71
N GLY A 645 -51.54 46.33 -2.90
CA GLY A 645 -50.14 46.56 -3.23
C GLY A 645 -49.20 46.76 -2.03
N GLY A 646 -49.73 46.74 -0.80
CA GLY A 646 -48.96 46.73 0.44
C GLY A 646 -48.41 45.34 0.80
N TYR A 647 -47.69 45.26 1.90
CA TYR A 647 -47.16 43.99 2.42
C TYR A 647 -47.81 43.65 3.75
N GLU A 648 -47.96 42.36 4.03
CA GLU A 648 -48.35 41.85 5.34
C GLU A 648 -47.41 40.73 5.77
N TYR A 649 -47.28 40.57 7.09
CA TYR A 649 -46.49 39.51 7.71
C TYR A 649 -47.38 38.65 8.61
N LEU A 650 -47.04 37.37 8.74
CA LEU A 650 -47.77 36.42 9.55
C LEU A 650 -47.23 36.40 10.99
N GLU A 651 -48.05 36.86 11.93
CA GLU A 651 -47.75 36.78 13.36
C GLU A 651 -48.19 35.43 13.93
N LEU A 652 -47.24 34.65 14.47
CA LEU A 652 -47.49 33.34 15.10
C LEU A 652 -46.99 33.23 16.54
N GLN A 653 -46.21 34.21 17.03
CA GLN A 653 -45.60 34.19 18.36
C GLN A 653 -46.42 34.94 19.41
N SER A 654 -47.51 35.60 19.03
CA SER A 654 -48.37 36.34 19.95
C SER A 654 -49.25 35.39 20.78
N SER A 655 -49.44 35.69 22.06
CA SER A 655 -50.40 34.96 22.91
C SER A 655 -51.85 35.38 22.65
N LYS A 656 -52.08 36.55 22.03
CA LYS A 656 -53.40 37.21 21.96
C LYS A 656 -53.81 37.69 20.57
N SER A 657 -52.86 37.92 19.66
CA SER A 657 -53.16 38.48 18.33
C SER A 657 -52.25 37.85 17.28
N ASN A 658 -52.69 36.73 16.72
CA ASN A 658 -52.02 36.00 15.64
C ASN A 658 -52.72 36.23 14.30
N GLY A 659 -52.08 35.81 13.21
CA GLY A 659 -52.56 35.97 11.84
C GLY A 659 -51.82 37.05 11.08
N PHE A 660 -52.23 37.28 9.82
CA PHE A 660 -51.60 38.28 8.97
C PHE A 660 -51.87 39.70 9.47
N LYS A 661 -50.82 40.52 9.51
CA LYS A 661 -50.82 41.92 9.96
C LYS A 661 -50.09 42.76 8.92
N GLU A 662 -50.48 44.02 8.80
CA GLU A 662 -49.81 44.97 7.92
C GLU A 662 -48.31 45.05 8.23
N LEU A 663 -47.47 44.94 7.22
CA LEU A 663 -46.02 45.10 7.31
C LEU A 663 -45.63 46.46 6.78
N ASN A 664 -45.36 47.39 7.70
CA ASN A 664 -44.88 48.72 7.39
C ASN A 664 -43.57 49.03 8.15
N ARG A 665 -43.04 50.23 7.94
CA ARG A 665 -41.77 50.66 8.55
C ARG A 665 -41.81 50.63 10.08
N SER A 666 -42.97 50.89 10.70
CA SER A 666 -43.14 50.82 12.15
C SER A 666 -42.97 49.39 12.64
N GLU A 667 -43.64 48.43 11.99
CA GLU A 667 -43.52 47.02 12.32
C GLU A 667 -42.11 46.48 12.09
N LEU A 668 -41.44 46.88 10.99
CA LEU A 668 -40.04 46.54 10.78
C LEU A 668 -39.16 47.01 11.96
N LYS A 669 -39.36 48.24 12.44
CA LYS A 669 -38.59 48.80 13.56
C LYS A 669 -38.89 48.09 14.88
N TYR A 670 -40.16 47.97 15.25
CA TYR A 670 -40.56 47.56 16.61
C TYR A 670 -40.77 46.06 16.73
N ARG A 671 -41.44 45.43 15.76
CA ARG A 671 -41.71 44.00 15.78
C ARG A 671 -40.55 43.15 15.28
N PHE A 672 -39.89 43.60 14.21
CA PHE A 672 -38.73 42.90 13.64
C PHE A 672 -37.40 43.37 14.23
N GLY A 673 -37.39 44.48 14.98
CA GLY A 673 -36.17 45.00 15.60
C GLY A 673 -35.16 45.57 14.60
N ALA A 674 -35.63 46.04 13.44
CA ALA A 674 -34.82 46.59 12.37
C ALA A 674 -34.05 47.84 12.81
N GLN A 675 -32.77 47.89 12.47
CA GLN A 675 -31.87 48.99 12.77
C GLN A 675 -31.54 49.80 11.52
N GLN A 676 -31.39 51.13 11.67
CA GLN A 676 -30.94 51.99 10.58
C GLN A 676 -29.52 51.69 10.16
N SER A 677 -28.66 51.28 11.10
CA SER A 677 -27.29 50.86 10.84
C SER A 677 -26.78 50.00 11.99
N HIS A 678 -26.27 48.79 11.70
CA HIS A 678 -25.58 47.92 12.65
C HIS A 678 -24.17 48.45 12.92
N ARG A 679 -23.83 48.65 14.20
CA ARG A 679 -22.53 49.19 14.63
C ARG A 679 -21.96 48.41 15.81
N PHE A 680 -20.65 48.14 15.77
CA PHE A 680 -19.89 47.50 16.86
C PHE A 680 -18.64 48.33 17.13
N HIS A 681 -18.44 48.78 18.38
CA HIS A 681 -17.41 49.76 18.76
C HIS A 681 -17.33 50.98 17.80
N GLY A 682 -18.48 51.54 17.42
CA GLY A 682 -18.58 52.71 16.54
C GLY A 682 -18.39 52.43 15.04
N LYS A 683 -17.89 51.25 14.66
CA LYS A 683 -17.70 50.86 13.25
C LYS A 683 -18.95 50.17 12.72
N ALA A 684 -19.42 50.59 11.54
CA ALA A 684 -20.52 49.93 10.85
C ALA A 684 -20.08 48.55 10.35
N TYR A 685 -20.95 47.55 10.44
CA TYR A 685 -20.71 46.22 9.90
C TYR A 685 -21.93 45.71 9.17
N ASN A 686 -21.70 44.85 8.18
CA ASN A 686 -22.77 44.28 7.39
C ASN A 686 -23.44 43.12 8.11
N THR A 687 -24.75 43.01 7.93
CA THR A 687 -25.54 41.83 8.29
C THR A 687 -26.30 41.35 7.07
N LYS A 688 -26.75 40.09 7.09
CA LYS A 688 -27.46 39.45 5.98
C LYS A 688 -28.88 39.10 6.40
N ASP A 689 -29.83 39.41 5.53
CA ASP A 689 -31.22 38.97 5.60
C ASP A 689 -31.61 38.30 4.28
N CYS A 690 -32.66 37.48 4.31
CA CYS A 690 -33.06 36.69 3.17
C CYS A 690 -34.57 36.64 2.97
N ILE A 691 -34.98 36.26 1.76
CA ILE A 691 -36.35 35.94 1.40
C ILE A 691 -36.39 34.67 0.55
N ILE A 692 -37.35 33.78 0.80
CA ILE A 692 -37.49 32.49 0.12
C ILE A 692 -38.95 32.31 -0.29
N ASP A 693 -39.21 32.07 -1.58
CA ASP A 693 -40.54 31.67 -2.07
C ASP A 693 -40.86 30.26 -1.53
N ILE A 694 -42.02 30.09 -0.87
CA ILE A 694 -42.40 28.79 -0.31
C ILE A 694 -42.46 27.70 -1.39
N ASP A 695 -42.78 28.05 -2.64
CA ASP A 695 -42.78 27.09 -3.75
C ASP A 695 -41.38 26.51 -4.04
N LEU A 696 -40.30 27.26 -3.76
CA LEU A 696 -38.93 26.75 -3.90
C LEU A 696 -38.62 25.72 -2.80
N LEU A 697 -39.06 25.96 -1.57
CA LEU A 697 -38.95 25.00 -0.48
C LEU A 697 -39.74 23.72 -0.79
N LYS A 698 -40.92 23.85 -1.42
CA LYS A 698 -41.74 22.70 -1.84
C LYS A 698 -41.06 21.83 -2.89
N LYS A 699 -40.30 22.44 -3.81
CA LYS A 699 -39.59 21.73 -4.89
C LYS A 699 -38.35 20.99 -4.40
N ASP A 700 -37.86 21.29 -3.21
CA ASP A 700 -36.71 20.62 -2.64
C ASP A 700 -37.13 19.38 -1.81
N ALA A 701 -36.78 18.19 -2.27
CA ALA A 701 -37.11 16.92 -1.62
C ALA A 701 -36.43 16.74 -0.25
N THR A 702 -35.32 17.44 -0.01
CA THR A 702 -34.63 17.45 1.28
C THR A 702 -35.24 18.43 2.29
N PHE A 703 -36.15 19.32 1.86
CA PHE A 703 -36.88 20.23 2.76
C PHE A 703 -37.73 19.47 3.79
N ARG A 704 -38.44 18.41 3.38
CA ARG A 704 -39.23 17.56 4.31
C ARG A 704 -38.35 16.96 5.41
N LYS A 705 -37.12 16.56 5.06
CA LYS A 705 -36.15 16.05 6.04
C LYS A 705 -35.64 17.16 6.95
N LEU A 706 -35.37 18.36 6.44
CA LEU A 706 -35.00 19.51 7.28
C LEU A 706 -36.07 19.82 8.34
N LEU A 707 -37.35 19.76 7.97
CA LEU A 707 -38.48 19.97 8.89
C LEU A 707 -38.50 18.97 10.05
N GLY A 708 -37.95 17.76 9.88
CA GLY A 708 -37.89 16.75 10.94
C GLY A 708 -37.02 17.14 12.13
N TYR A 709 -36.07 18.06 11.95
CA TYR A 709 -35.25 18.60 13.04
C TYR A 709 -35.94 19.76 13.77
N ILE A 710 -37.06 20.27 13.25
CA ILE A 710 -37.95 21.25 13.89
C ILE A 710 -39.13 20.54 14.58
N ASN A 711 -39.52 19.39 14.02
CA ASN A 711 -40.74 18.68 14.39
C ASN A 711 -40.79 18.28 15.87
N THR A 712 -41.99 18.29 16.45
CA THR A 712 -42.23 17.92 17.85
C THR A 712 -43.49 17.09 18.02
N GLN A 713 -43.58 16.34 19.12
CA GLN A 713 -44.84 15.73 19.54
C GLN A 713 -45.79 16.84 20.04
N PRO A 714 -47.11 16.69 19.82
CA PRO A 714 -48.11 17.67 20.24
C PRO A 714 -48.06 18.00 21.74
N ASP A 715 -47.87 16.99 22.60
CA ASP A 715 -47.78 17.11 24.07
C ASP A 715 -46.44 17.67 24.57
N LYS A 716 -45.53 18.03 23.65
CA LYS A 716 -44.22 18.62 23.95
C LYS A 716 -44.06 20.03 23.41
N GLN A 717 -45.09 20.60 22.76
CA GLN A 717 -45.05 21.99 22.28
C GLN A 717 -44.94 22.96 23.46
N ARG A 718 -43.88 23.79 23.48
CA ARG A 718 -43.70 24.86 24.46
C ARG A 718 -44.35 26.17 23.97
N LYS A 719 -45.68 26.26 24.04
CA LYS A 719 -46.48 27.46 23.69
C LYS A 719 -47.17 28.10 24.90
N GLY A 720 -47.57 29.37 24.79
CA GLY A 720 -48.23 30.17 25.84
C GLY A 720 -47.29 31.14 26.57
N GLU A 721 -47.86 32.13 27.29
CA GLU A 721 -47.11 33.16 28.04
C GLU A 721 -46.18 32.57 29.13
N LYS A 722 -46.50 31.37 29.62
CA LYS A 722 -45.73 30.60 30.60
C LYS A 722 -45.19 29.27 30.04
N GLY A 723 -45.29 29.04 28.73
CA GLY A 723 -44.75 27.83 28.08
C GLY A 723 -45.42 26.52 28.49
N THR A 724 -46.57 26.60 29.13
CA THR A 724 -47.44 25.46 29.47
C THR A 724 -48.47 25.28 28.36
N ILE A 725 -48.59 24.05 27.87
CA ILE A 725 -49.69 23.60 27.01
C ILE A 725 -50.98 24.04 27.68
N LYS A 726 -51.83 24.77 26.94
CA LYS A 726 -53.20 25.01 27.38
C LYS A 726 -53.96 23.70 27.31
#